data_AF-A0A523EEB9-F1
#
_entry.id   AF-A0A523EEB9-F1
#
_cell.length_a   1.000
_cell.length_b   1.000
_cell.length_c   1.000
_cell.angle_alpha   90.00
_cell.angle_beta   90.00
_cell.angle_gamma   90.00
#
_symmetry.space_group_name_H-M   'P 1'
#
loop_
_entity.id
_entity.type
_entity.pdbx_description
1 polymer ?
#
loop_
_entity_poly.entity_id
_entity_poly.type
_entity_poly.pdbx_seq_one_letter_code
_entity_poly.pdbx_strand_id
1 'polypeptide(L)'
;MMMIMMLRSLLPVILGAVLVSAAAADERVDRLPEEHKTWLEQDVVYIITEREREVFLSLETLDERNRFIEAFWRKRDSNRTTPENEYRVEHYRRIEYANTYLGRETYREGWRTDRGRYYILLGEPREIQRYDGYGKIVSTHLWFYQGDPLMGVPSFFYLLFFKRNDFGEFRLYSPVVDGPQSLLTQQTGLDNIAAVTVLDEISPELATASLSYDTGEPPDLIGGRASVGSDAMIARIEESPKRAIRTDYADAALRYGNRVSADYTFNYVPSRSQFSVLVDPSGTAIVLYSIEIDPENFSTESDEEKSKFYTTLDLTIEARTPEGVLVVGNDKEVYLELSPSQMRGVQTRPFAYQDQFPLVPGDYMVSVILRNRVLRQYAVAEAELSIPNFSASTPQLADIILAYDTSLVDGDAPDAADGFIRTYQLGNERIEPATGSVFVIDDTVHVVTQAFGASSEHRVTFELVSGDEVLQTITSSVGPNGIVIDAMKLANMVGGTYEIRARLLSPPGETPETLSERSAPITISPRSFATRPGFVYRRGFDSRLPGLLSAMRGEQLSKLGRFEEARLALEEAIAANPGYVPARVMLATIYLRAGDADQTLELLAPLEEVLPNEYDVISGIGLGRYVKGEYENAVDYLERARTLRPPTPLVLNALADSYERLGNIDKAREVYERSLLLDSDQGAVRERLATLGASGVKN
;
A
#
# COMPACT_ATOMS: atom_id res chain seq x y z
N MET A 1 26.86 -32.64 -19.81
CA MET A 1 27.10 -33.63 -18.74
C MET A 1 28.04 -32.95 -17.75
N MET A 2 27.61 -32.23 -16.72
CA MET A 2 26.53 -32.39 -15.75
C MET A 2 25.94 -30.99 -15.47
N MET A 3 24.62 -30.84 -15.61
CA MET A 3 23.87 -29.59 -15.50
C MET A 3 23.19 -29.60 -14.13
N ILE A 4 23.65 -28.77 -13.20
CA ILE A 4 22.99 -28.57 -11.90
C ILE A 4 22.15 -27.30 -12.01
N MET A 5 20.85 -27.51 -12.23
CA MET A 5 19.78 -26.51 -12.07
C MET A 5 19.76 -26.04 -10.62
N MET A 6 20.09 -24.77 -10.36
CA MET A 6 19.52 -24.06 -9.23
C MET A 6 18.16 -23.50 -9.67
N LEU A 7 17.12 -24.27 -9.39
CA LEU A 7 15.75 -23.78 -9.33
C LEU A 7 15.72 -22.66 -8.29
N ARG A 8 15.53 -21.41 -8.72
CA ARG A 8 15.05 -20.35 -7.84
C ARG A 8 13.67 -20.77 -7.35
N SER A 9 13.61 -21.27 -6.12
CA SER A 9 12.38 -21.49 -5.39
C SER A 9 11.68 -20.15 -5.23
N LEU A 10 10.65 -19.92 -6.04
CA LEU A 10 9.53 -19.07 -5.66
C LEU A 10 8.98 -19.63 -4.34
N LEU A 11 9.44 -19.09 -3.21
CA LEU A 11 8.69 -19.25 -1.97
C LEU A 11 7.37 -18.49 -2.20
N PRO A 12 6.21 -19.13 -1.99
CA PRO A 12 4.98 -18.39 -2.04
C PRO A 12 5.02 -17.40 -0.88
N VAL A 13 4.86 -16.12 -1.17
CA VAL A 13 4.16 -15.21 -0.25
C VAL A 13 2.95 -16.02 0.21
N ILE A 14 2.88 -16.34 1.50
CA ILE A 14 1.67 -16.91 2.10
C ILE A 14 0.64 -15.79 2.06
N LEU A 15 0.09 -15.54 0.87
CA LEU A 15 -1.23 -15.02 0.70
C LEU A 15 -2.10 -16.13 1.25
N GLY A 16 -2.53 -15.97 2.51
CA GLY A 16 -3.71 -16.67 2.97
C GLY A 16 -4.87 -16.18 2.10
N ALA A 17 -4.97 -16.71 0.88
CA ALA A 17 -6.24 -16.77 0.18
C ALA A 17 -7.10 -17.67 1.04
N VAL A 18 -7.80 -17.06 2.00
CA VAL A 18 -8.88 -17.74 2.70
C VAL A 18 -9.92 -17.99 1.61
N LEU A 19 -9.84 -19.15 0.98
CA LEU A 19 -10.96 -19.73 0.27
C LEU A 19 -12.02 -19.97 1.34
N VAL A 20 -12.86 -18.96 1.57
CA VAL A 20 -14.01 -19.08 2.45
C VAL A 20 -14.98 -20.00 1.71
N SER A 21 -15.13 -21.23 2.19
CA SER A 21 -16.19 -22.11 1.68
C SER A 21 -17.55 -21.43 1.90
N ALA A 22 -18.52 -21.62 1.00
CA ALA A 22 -19.86 -21.03 1.11
C ALA A 22 -20.50 -21.27 2.50
N ALA A 23 -20.33 -22.46 3.08
CA ALA A 23 -20.82 -22.80 4.43
C ALA A 23 -20.19 -21.94 5.54
N ALA A 24 -18.91 -21.58 5.42
CA ALA A 24 -18.22 -20.72 6.36
C ALA A 24 -18.58 -19.23 6.18
N ALA A 25 -19.00 -18.83 4.98
CA ALA A 25 -19.55 -17.48 4.74
C ALA A 25 -20.94 -17.33 5.37
N ASP A 26 -21.82 -18.32 5.19
CA ASP A 26 -23.18 -18.33 5.78
C ASP A 26 -23.13 -18.26 7.31
N GLU A 27 -22.23 -19.01 7.95
CA GLU A 27 -22.06 -18.97 9.41
C GLU A 27 -21.59 -17.59 9.92
N ARG A 28 -20.77 -16.87 9.14
CA ARG A 28 -20.33 -15.51 9.50
C ARG A 28 -21.44 -14.49 9.35
N VAL A 29 -22.28 -14.62 8.33
CA VAL A 29 -23.45 -13.75 8.13
C VAL A 29 -24.43 -13.88 9.30
N ASP A 30 -24.67 -15.10 9.79
CA ASP A 30 -25.56 -15.34 10.92
C ASP A 30 -25.08 -14.77 12.26
N ARG A 31 -23.79 -14.43 12.36
CA ARG A 31 -23.20 -13.77 13.53
C ARG A 31 -23.29 -12.25 13.47
N LEU A 32 -23.72 -11.67 12.34
CA LEU A 32 -23.84 -10.22 12.19
C LEU A 32 -25.02 -9.69 13.03
N PRO A 33 -24.90 -8.48 13.60
CA PRO A 33 -26.05 -7.74 14.10
C PRO A 33 -27.09 -7.54 12.99
N GLU A 34 -28.36 -7.46 13.36
CA GLU A 34 -29.48 -7.40 12.40
C GLU A 34 -29.37 -6.23 11.42
N GLU A 35 -28.89 -5.06 11.86
CA GLU A 35 -28.67 -3.90 10.99
C GLU A 35 -27.61 -4.18 9.92
N HIS A 36 -26.47 -4.77 10.29
CA HIS A 36 -25.39 -5.13 9.36
C HIS A 36 -25.78 -6.29 8.44
N LYS A 37 -26.57 -7.24 8.94
CA LYS A 37 -27.14 -8.33 8.15
C LYS A 37 -28.10 -7.79 7.10
N THR A 38 -29.01 -6.91 7.51
CA THR A 38 -29.95 -6.21 6.59
C THR A 38 -29.18 -5.42 5.54
N TRP A 39 -28.18 -4.64 5.97
CA TRP A 39 -27.36 -3.87 5.04
C TRP A 39 -26.70 -4.78 3.98
N LEU A 40 -26.07 -5.87 4.40
CA LEU A 40 -25.33 -6.76 3.51
C LEU A 40 -26.23 -7.63 2.60
N GLU A 41 -27.33 -8.15 3.14
CA GLU A 41 -28.19 -9.13 2.45
C GLU A 41 -29.36 -8.50 1.70
N GLN A 42 -29.72 -7.27 2.02
CA GLN A 42 -30.84 -6.55 1.41
C GLN A 42 -30.37 -5.25 0.76
N ASP A 43 -29.74 -4.35 1.52
CA ASP A 43 -29.52 -2.99 1.02
C ASP A 43 -28.50 -2.98 -0.12
N VAL A 44 -27.39 -3.70 0.00
CA VAL A 44 -26.31 -3.64 -1.00
C VAL A 44 -26.13 -4.92 -1.82
N VAL A 45 -27.03 -5.90 -1.68
CA VAL A 45 -26.92 -7.24 -2.29
C VAL A 45 -26.65 -7.24 -3.79
N TYR A 46 -27.16 -6.25 -4.52
CA TYR A 46 -26.98 -6.13 -5.98
C TYR A 46 -25.78 -5.28 -6.41
N ILE A 47 -25.17 -4.53 -5.49
CA ILE A 47 -24.15 -3.52 -5.81
C ILE A 47 -22.82 -3.74 -5.08
N ILE A 48 -22.80 -4.59 -4.05
CA ILE A 48 -21.58 -5.01 -3.37
C ILE A 48 -20.79 -5.97 -4.25
N THR A 49 -19.47 -5.76 -4.32
CA THR A 49 -18.57 -6.72 -4.98
C THR A 49 -18.32 -7.93 -4.09
N GLU A 50 -17.94 -9.06 -4.68
CA GLU A 50 -17.58 -10.25 -3.89
C GLU A 50 -16.44 -9.93 -2.91
N ARG A 51 -15.45 -9.16 -3.37
CA ARG A 51 -14.31 -8.79 -2.54
C ARG A 51 -14.69 -7.89 -1.37
N GLU A 52 -15.58 -6.91 -1.59
CA GLU A 52 -16.11 -6.08 -0.51
C GLU A 52 -16.91 -6.91 0.51
N ARG A 53 -17.71 -7.89 0.05
CA ARG A 53 -18.46 -8.80 0.92
C ARG A 53 -17.51 -9.63 1.79
N GLU A 54 -16.48 -10.23 1.21
CA GLU A 54 -15.47 -11.00 1.95
C GLU A 54 -14.80 -10.16 3.05
N VAL A 55 -14.38 -8.94 2.70
CA VAL A 55 -13.72 -8.03 3.64
C VAL A 55 -14.67 -7.65 4.76
N PHE A 56 -15.91 -7.25 4.45
CA PHE A 56 -16.92 -6.90 5.46
C PHE A 56 -17.20 -8.04 6.43
N LEU A 57 -17.28 -9.28 5.94
CA LEU A 57 -17.49 -10.47 6.77
C LEU A 57 -16.28 -10.87 7.62
N SER A 58 -15.09 -10.35 7.30
CA SER A 58 -13.89 -10.57 8.10
C SER A 58 -13.69 -9.55 9.23
N LEU A 59 -14.42 -8.43 9.20
CA LEU A 59 -14.36 -7.39 10.25
C LEU A 59 -14.93 -7.95 11.56
N GLU A 60 -14.27 -7.65 12.67
CA GLU A 60 -14.62 -8.24 13.97
C GLU A 60 -15.57 -7.31 14.73
N THR A 61 -15.30 -6.01 14.70
CA THR A 61 -15.99 -5.01 15.54
C THR A 61 -17.15 -4.31 14.82
N LEU A 62 -18.06 -3.70 15.59
CA LEU A 62 -19.16 -2.89 15.03
C LEU A 62 -18.63 -1.62 14.36
N ASP A 63 -17.63 -0.98 14.97
CA ASP A 63 -17.06 0.27 14.48
C ASP A 63 -16.35 0.08 13.14
N GLU A 64 -15.61 -1.02 12.96
CA GLU A 64 -15.01 -1.37 11.67
C GLU A 64 -16.06 -1.54 10.58
N ARG A 65 -17.16 -2.25 10.88
CA ARG A 65 -18.26 -2.44 9.93
C ARG A 65 -18.93 -1.12 9.56
N ASN A 66 -19.17 -0.24 10.54
CA ASN A 66 -19.76 1.07 10.27
C ASN A 66 -18.86 1.93 9.38
N ARG A 67 -17.54 1.97 9.67
CA ARG A 67 -16.57 2.66 8.81
C ARG A 67 -16.47 2.05 7.42
N PHE A 68 -16.59 0.73 7.31
CA PHE A 68 -16.66 0.06 6.01
C PHE A 68 -17.88 0.54 5.21
N ILE A 69 -19.06 0.60 5.84
CA ILE A 69 -20.29 1.07 5.19
C ILE A 69 -20.14 2.52 4.72
N GLU A 70 -19.57 3.40 5.55
CA GLU A 70 -19.29 4.78 5.15
C GLU A 70 -18.33 4.85 3.95
N ALA A 71 -17.25 4.08 3.97
CA ALA A 71 -16.29 4.02 2.88
C ALA A 71 -16.91 3.44 1.60
N PHE A 72 -17.73 2.40 1.72
CA PHE A 72 -18.46 1.75 0.63
C PHE A 72 -19.30 2.76 -0.16
N TRP A 73 -20.07 3.60 0.56
CA TRP A 73 -20.88 4.64 -0.06
C TRP A 73 -20.02 5.75 -0.64
N ARG A 74 -19.00 6.22 0.08
CA ARG A 74 -18.08 7.28 -0.41
C ARG A 74 -17.36 6.90 -1.71
N LYS A 75 -17.07 5.61 -1.93
CA LYS A 75 -16.47 5.13 -3.20
C LYS A 75 -17.44 5.16 -4.38
N ARG A 76 -18.75 5.17 -4.12
CA ARG A 76 -19.83 5.27 -5.11
C ARG A 76 -20.40 6.68 -5.23
N ASP A 77 -19.85 7.63 -4.49
CA ASP A 77 -20.21 9.04 -4.56
C ASP A 77 -19.66 9.67 -5.85
N SER A 78 -20.56 10.00 -6.78
CA SER A 78 -20.22 10.65 -8.04
C SER A 78 -19.89 12.14 -7.89
N ASN A 79 -20.35 12.80 -6.82
CA ASN A 79 -20.19 14.24 -6.62
C ASN A 79 -19.88 14.59 -5.17
N ARG A 80 -18.59 14.55 -4.83
CA ARG A 80 -18.11 14.90 -3.48
C ARG A 80 -18.23 16.38 -3.09
N THR A 81 -18.79 17.23 -3.96
CA THR A 81 -19.00 18.65 -3.64
C THR A 81 -20.30 18.90 -2.90
N THR A 82 -21.22 17.93 -2.89
CA THR A 82 -22.46 18.00 -2.13
C THR A 82 -22.27 17.37 -0.75
N PRO A 83 -23.02 17.85 0.28
CA PRO A 83 -22.95 17.26 1.62
C PRO A 83 -23.54 15.84 1.70
N GLU A 84 -24.41 15.47 0.77
CA GLU A 84 -25.11 14.19 0.75
C GLU A 84 -24.69 13.36 -0.46
N ASN A 85 -24.44 12.07 -0.22
CA ASN A 85 -24.12 11.12 -1.29
C ASN A 85 -25.38 10.80 -2.10
N GLU A 86 -25.52 11.38 -3.29
CA GLU A 86 -26.74 11.25 -4.09
C GLU A 86 -26.95 9.83 -4.59
N TYR A 87 -25.87 9.09 -4.86
CA TYR A 87 -25.95 7.69 -5.25
C TYR A 87 -26.61 6.85 -4.15
N ARG A 88 -26.19 7.06 -2.88
CA ARG A 88 -26.80 6.39 -1.72
C ARG A 88 -28.27 6.75 -1.60
N VAL A 89 -28.61 8.04 -1.67
CA VAL A 89 -30.00 8.51 -1.54
C VAL A 89 -30.89 7.88 -2.61
N GLU A 90 -30.46 7.94 -3.86
CA GLU A 90 -31.20 7.37 -4.99
C GLU A 90 -31.32 5.84 -4.88
N HIS A 91 -30.28 5.15 -4.43
CA HIS A 91 -30.29 3.70 -4.23
C HIS A 91 -31.38 3.27 -3.22
N TYR A 92 -31.44 3.91 -2.05
CA TYR A 92 -32.48 3.61 -1.06
C TYR A 92 -33.89 3.98 -1.55
N ARG A 93 -34.03 5.09 -2.29
CA ARG A 93 -35.30 5.46 -2.94
C ARG A 93 -35.78 4.35 -3.89
N ARG A 94 -34.89 3.71 -4.64
CA ARG A 94 -35.25 2.59 -5.54
C ARG A 94 -35.67 1.34 -4.78
N ILE A 95 -35.02 1.01 -3.67
CA ILE A 95 -35.42 -0.11 -2.80
C ILE A 95 -36.82 0.15 -2.23
N GLU A 96 -37.08 1.35 -1.71
CA GLU A 96 -38.39 1.74 -1.18
C GLU A 96 -39.47 1.65 -2.25
N TYR A 97 -39.20 2.15 -3.46
CA TYR A 97 -40.11 2.02 -4.60
C TYR A 97 -40.39 0.55 -4.93
N ALA A 98 -39.35 -0.28 -5.04
CA ALA A 98 -39.51 -1.70 -5.33
C ALA A 98 -40.40 -2.38 -4.29
N ASN A 99 -40.14 -2.17 -3.00
CA ASN A 99 -40.94 -2.73 -1.91
C ASN A 99 -42.39 -2.22 -1.91
N THR A 100 -42.59 -0.94 -2.19
CA THR A 100 -43.91 -0.32 -2.18
C THR A 100 -44.77 -0.75 -3.36
N TYR A 101 -44.21 -0.90 -4.56
CA TYR A 101 -44.98 -1.04 -5.79
C TYR A 101 -44.77 -2.38 -6.51
N LEU A 102 -43.57 -2.95 -6.47
CA LEU A 102 -43.19 -4.12 -7.27
C LEU A 102 -43.35 -5.45 -6.51
N GLY A 103 -43.52 -5.40 -5.19
CA GLY A 103 -43.79 -6.57 -4.32
C GLY A 103 -45.27 -6.87 -4.05
N ARG A 104 -46.22 -6.00 -4.47
CA ARG A 104 -47.66 -6.11 -4.09
C ARG A 104 -48.35 -7.40 -4.55
N GLU A 105 -47.80 -8.07 -5.56
CA GLU A 105 -48.41 -9.23 -6.23
C GLU A 105 -47.70 -10.55 -5.87
N THR A 106 -46.77 -10.54 -4.92
CA THR A 106 -46.00 -11.71 -4.48
C THR A 106 -45.93 -11.79 -2.95
N TYR A 107 -45.50 -12.94 -2.44
CA TYR A 107 -45.29 -13.18 -1.01
C TYR A 107 -43.91 -12.71 -0.53
N ARG A 108 -43.05 -12.27 -1.44
CA ARG A 108 -41.71 -11.76 -1.16
C ARG A 108 -41.71 -10.23 -1.21
N GLU A 109 -40.75 -9.63 -0.52
CA GLU A 109 -40.53 -8.19 -0.61
C GLU A 109 -40.14 -7.77 -2.03
N GLY A 110 -40.53 -6.56 -2.42
CA GLY A 110 -40.39 -6.10 -3.80
C GLY A 110 -38.95 -6.08 -4.29
N TRP A 111 -37.97 -5.78 -3.42
CA TRP A 111 -36.55 -5.82 -3.76
C TRP A 111 -36.08 -7.22 -4.21
N ARG A 112 -36.74 -8.30 -3.76
CA ARG A 112 -36.43 -9.70 -4.14
C ARG A 112 -37.08 -10.15 -5.45
N THR A 113 -37.92 -9.31 -6.06
CA THR A 113 -38.57 -9.63 -7.34
C THR A 113 -37.67 -9.25 -8.51
N ASP A 114 -37.82 -9.90 -9.67
CA ASP A 114 -37.02 -9.58 -10.85
C ASP A 114 -37.22 -8.12 -11.28
N ARG A 115 -38.48 -7.64 -11.31
CA ARG A 115 -38.77 -6.23 -11.59
C ARG A 115 -38.10 -5.29 -10.59
N GLY A 116 -38.16 -5.62 -9.29
CA GLY A 116 -37.51 -4.84 -8.24
C GLY A 116 -35.99 -4.80 -8.38
N ARG A 117 -35.36 -5.95 -8.64
CA ARG A 117 -33.93 -6.08 -8.88
C ARG A 117 -33.44 -5.16 -10.00
N TYR A 118 -34.07 -5.24 -11.18
CA TYR A 118 -33.64 -4.39 -12.31
C TYR A 118 -34.03 -2.92 -12.13
N TYR A 119 -35.12 -2.62 -11.41
CA TYR A 119 -35.42 -1.24 -11.01
C TYR A 119 -34.36 -0.67 -10.06
N ILE A 120 -33.84 -1.45 -9.11
CA ILE A 120 -32.75 -1.02 -8.21
C ILE A 120 -31.47 -0.78 -9.01
N LEU A 121 -31.10 -1.72 -9.88
CA LEU A 121 -29.89 -1.65 -10.70
C LEU A 121 -29.91 -0.47 -11.68
N LEU A 122 -30.99 -0.33 -12.46
CA LEU A 122 -31.06 0.57 -13.61
C LEU A 122 -31.82 1.87 -13.33
N GLY A 123 -32.65 1.90 -12.28
CA GLY A 123 -33.56 3.00 -12.00
C GLY A 123 -34.89 2.89 -12.75
N GLU A 124 -35.57 4.02 -12.85
CA GLU A 124 -36.86 4.11 -13.54
C GLU A 124 -36.69 3.91 -15.06
N PRO A 125 -37.43 2.98 -15.68
CA PRO A 125 -37.42 2.83 -17.13
C PRO A 125 -37.96 4.07 -17.84
N ARG A 126 -37.44 4.35 -19.04
CA ARG A 126 -37.91 5.45 -19.89
C ARG A 126 -39.37 5.28 -20.29
N GLU A 127 -39.78 4.02 -20.50
CA GLU A 127 -41.14 3.66 -20.87
C GLU A 127 -41.48 2.27 -20.33
N ILE A 128 -42.74 2.09 -19.91
CA ILE A 128 -43.30 0.78 -19.55
C ILE A 128 -44.56 0.55 -20.40
N GLN A 129 -44.51 -0.44 -21.28
CA GLN A 129 -45.69 -0.92 -22.00
C GLN A 129 -46.27 -2.13 -21.27
N ARG A 130 -47.58 -2.11 -21.00
CA ARG A 130 -48.27 -3.14 -20.23
C ARG A 130 -49.31 -3.85 -21.08
N TYR A 131 -49.15 -5.16 -21.18
CA TYR A 131 -50.03 -6.08 -21.90
C TYR A 131 -50.80 -6.94 -20.89
N ASP A 132 -51.61 -6.29 -20.05
CA ASP A 132 -52.41 -6.96 -19.01
C ASP A 132 -53.84 -7.23 -19.53
N GLY A 133 -54.37 -8.44 -19.32
CA GLY A 133 -55.75 -8.79 -19.70
C GLY A 133 -56.03 -8.88 -21.20
N TYR A 134 -54.99 -8.97 -22.03
CA TYR A 134 -55.09 -9.07 -23.47
C TYR A 134 -55.20 -10.55 -23.86
N GLY A 135 -56.39 -11.04 -24.22
CA GLY A 135 -56.73 -12.47 -24.26
C GLY A 135 -55.91 -13.41 -25.18
N LYS A 136 -54.91 -12.90 -25.90
CA LYS A 136 -53.94 -13.69 -26.69
C LYS A 136 -52.56 -13.82 -26.00
N ILE A 137 -52.18 -12.90 -25.11
CA ILE A 137 -50.88 -12.82 -24.44
C ILE A 137 -51.06 -12.91 -22.92
N VAL A 138 -50.11 -13.54 -22.23
CA VAL A 138 -50.07 -13.51 -20.76
C VAL A 138 -49.69 -12.12 -20.28
N SER A 139 -50.01 -11.76 -19.03
CA SER A 139 -49.63 -10.46 -18.46
C SER A 139 -48.13 -10.21 -18.63
N THR A 140 -47.79 -9.22 -19.46
CA THR A 140 -46.43 -8.95 -19.92
C THR A 140 -46.14 -7.46 -19.83
N HIS A 141 -45.02 -7.10 -19.21
CA HIS A 141 -44.52 -5.72 -19.10
C HIS A 141 -43.22 -5.60 -19.87
N LEU A 142 -43.19 -4.73 -20.87
CA LEU A 142 -42.01 -4.39 -21.65
C LEU A 142 -41.44 -3.07 -21.14
N TRP A 143 -40.24 -3.12 -20.60
CA TRP A 143 -39.55 -1.96 -20.03
C TRP A 143 -38.45 -1.51 -21.00
N PHE A 144 -38.43 -0.23 -21.32
CA PHE A 144 -37.43 0.37 -22.18
C PHE A 144 -36.44 1.20 -21.35
N TYR A 145 -35.14 0.97 -21.53
CA TYR A 145 -34.07 1.63 -20.81
C TYR A 145 -33.13 2.38 -21.75
N GLN A 146 -32.54 3.45 -21.21
CA GLN A 146 -31.34 4.05 -21.76
C GLN A 146 -30.15 3.64 -20.88
N GLY A 147 -29.20 2.91 -21.46
CA GLY A 147 -27.99 2.46 -20.76
C GLY A 147 -26.77 3.35 -21.03
N ASP A 148 -25.69 3.05 -20.31
CA ASP A 148 -24.38 3.68 -20.50
C ASP A 148 -23.37 2.66 -21.08
N PRO A 149 -22.97 2.83 -22.36
CA PRO A 149 -21.96 1.98 -23.01
C PRO A 149 -20.62 1.93 -22.28
N LEU A 150 -20.23 2.97 -21.54
CA LEU A 150 -18.99 2.97 -20.75
C LEU A 150 -19.03 1.94 -19.62
N MET A 151 -20.23 1.61 -19.14
CA MET A 151 -20.46 0.60 -18.11
C MET A 151 -20.70 -0.80 -18.72
N GLY A 152 -20.58 -0.95 -20.04
CA GLY A 152 -20.77 -2.21 -20.75
C GLY A 152 -22.23 -2.56 -21.05
N VAL A 153 -23.14 -1.59 -20.91
CA VAL A 153 -24.58 -1.76 -21.18
C VAL A 153 -24.93 -1.02 -22.48
N PRO A 154 -25.72 -1.59 -23.40
CA PRO A 154 -26.14 -0.90 -24.64
C PRO A 154 -26.84 0.43 -24.38
N SER A 155 -26.72 1.38 -25.33
CA SER A 155 -27.34 2.72 -25.20
C SER A 155 -28.85 2.66 -25.02
N PHE A 156 -29.51 1.71 -25.67
CA PHE A 156 -30.96 1.50 -25.59
C PHE A 156 -31.28 0.02 -25.65
N PHE A 157 -32.17 -0.44 -24.78
CA PHE A 157 -32.51 -1.85 -24.68
C PHE A 157 -33.86 -2.08 -24.00
N TYR A 158 -34.36 -3.30 -24.17
CA TYR A 158 -35.56 -3.78 -23.52
C TYR A 158 -35.25 -4.76 -22.40
N LEU A 159 -36.07 -4.74 -21.36
CA LEU A 159 -36.25 -5.85 -20.44
C LEU A 159 -37.72 -6.27 -20.47
N LEU A 160 -37.97 -7.56 -20.59
CA LEU A 160 -39.31 -8.10 -20.70
C LEU A 160 -39.63 -8.92 -19.46
N PHE A 161 -40.76 -8.64 -18.83
CA PHE A 161 -41.22 -9.36 -17.64
C PHE A 161 -42.60 -9.96 -17.91
N PHE A 162 -42.82 -11.21 -17.51
CA PHE A 162 -44.09 -11.89 -17.78
C PHE A 162 -44.53 -12.77 -16.62
N LYS A 163 -45.84 -13.01 -16.53
CA LYS A 163 -46.42 -14.04 -15.65
C LYS A 163 -46.60 -15.32 -16.44
N ARG A 164 -45.85 -16.36 -16.09
CA ARG A 164 -45.97 -17.66 -16.76
C ARG A 164 -47.39 -18.22 -16.56
N ASN A 165 -48.08 -18.48 -17.67
CA ASN A 165 -49.49 -18.90 -17.67
C ASN A 165 -50.45 -17.92 -16.97
N ASP A 166 -50.09 -16.63 -16.87
CA ASP A 166 -50.86 -15.58 -16.20
C ASP A 166 -51.04 -15.77 -14.68
N PHE A 167 -50.20 -16.63 -14.07
CA PHE A 167 -50.21 -16.89 -12.62
C PHE A 167 -48.86 -16.54 -11.97
N GLY A 168 -48.93 -16.15 -10.69
CA GLY A 168 -47.75 -15.87 -9.88
C GLY A 168 -47.15 -14.49 -10.12
N GLU A 169 -45.85 -14.38 -9.86
CA GLU A 169 -45.11 -13.13 -9.97
C GLU A 169 -44.55 -12.90 -11.38
N PHE A 170 -44.32 -11.63 -11.72
CA PHE A 170 -43.59 -11.27 -12.92
C PHE A 170 -42.13 -11.72 -12.82
N ARG A 171 -41.69 -12.50 -13.81
CA ARG A 171 -40.30 -12.94 -13.94
C ARG A 171 -39.66 -12.32 -15.16
N LEU A 172 -38.36 -12.10 -15.10
CA LEU A 172 -37.59 -11.72 -16.28
C LEU A 172 -37.70 -12.85 -17.31
N TYR A 173 -38.13 -12.49 -18.51
CA TYR A 173 -38.19 -13.37 -19.66
C TYR A 173 -36.79 -13.63 -20.22
N SER A 174 -36.45 -14.83 -20.66
CA SER A 174 -35.25 -15.06 -21.47
C SER A 174 -35.66 -15.46 -22.88
N PRO A 175 -35.23 -14.71 -23.92
CA PRO A 175 -35.46 -15.10 -25.31
C PRO A 175 -34.99 -16.54 -25.61
N VAL A 176 -33.90 -16.98 -24.97
CA VAL A 176 -33.29 -18.29 -25.20
C VAL A 176 -33.98 -19.39 -24.40
N VAL A 177 -34.29 -19.15 -23.12
CA VAL A 177 -34.83 -20.18 -22.22
C VAL A 177 -36.34 -20.31 -22.35
N ASP A 178 -37.06 -19.20 -22.41
CA ASP A 178 -38.53 -19.19 -22.42
C ASP A 178 -39.10 -19.24 -23.85
N GLY A 179 -38.52 -18.45 -24.75
CA GLY A 179 -38.93 -18.33 -26.15
C GLY A 179 -40.27 -17.60 -26.35
N PRO A 180 -40.52 -17.02 -27.54
CA PRO A 180 -41.67 -16.14 -27.79
C PRO A 180 -43.04 -16.77 -27.50
N GLN A 181 -43.16 -18.08 -27.68
CA GLN A 181 -44.36 -18.87 -27.40
C GLN A 181 -44.80 -18.78 -25.93
N SER A 182 -43.87 -18.60 -25.00
CA SER A 182 -44.18 -18.52 -23.56
C SER A 182 -44.98 -17.28 -23.18
N LEU A 183 -44.94 -16.25 -24.04
CA LEU A 183 -45.71 -15.02 -23.87
C LEU A 183 -47.18 -15.20 -24.29
N LEU A 184 -47.53 -16.26 -25.02
CA LEU A 184 -48.89 -16.48 -25.50
C LEU A 184 -49.72 -17.32 -24.53
N THR A 185 -51.01 -17.03 -24.44
CA THR A 185 -51.97 -17.78 -23.60
C THR A 185 -52.27 -19.18 -24.14
N GLN A 186 -52.18 -19.38 -25.46
CA GLN A 186 -52.36 -20.66 -26.13
C GLN A 186 -51.02 -21.08 -26.75
N GLN A 187 -50.31 -21.99 -26.08
CA GLN A 187 -48.93 -22.38 -26.44
C GLN A 187 -48.87 -23.63 -27.36
N THR A 188 -49.96 -24.38 -27.48
CA THR A 188 -49.96 -25.70 -28.10
C THR A 188 -49.64 -25.67 -29.59
N GLY A 189 -48.49 -26.25 -29.96
CA GLY A 189 -48.09 -26.51 -31.35
C GLY A 189 -47.53 -25.31 -32.11
N LEU A 190 -47.30 -24.17 -31.43
CA LEU A 190 -46.69 -22.97 -32.03
C LEU A 190 -45.16 -23.09 -31.99
N ASP A 191 -44.53 -22.88 -33.14
CA ASP A 191 -43.09 -22.62 -33.22
C ASP A 191 -42.79 -21.13 -32.98
N ASN A 192 -41.50 -20.79 -32.82
CA ASN A 192 -41.09 -19.41 -32.56
C ASN A 192 -41.53 -18.46 -33.67
N ILE A 193 -41.51 -18.89 -34.93
CA ILE A 193 -41.86 -18.05 -36.09
C ILE A 193 -43.33 -17.65 -36.02
N ALA A 194 -44.22 -18.62 -35.80
CA ALA A 194 -45.64 -18.36 -35.66
C ALA A 194 -45.95 -17.55 -34.39
N ALA A 195 -45.24 -17.80 -33.29
CA ALA A 195 -45.40 -17.02 -32.07
C ALA A 195 -44.98 -15.55 -32.26
N VAL A 196 -43.83 -15.30 -32.89
CA VAL A 196 -43.34 -13.94 -33.22
C VAL A 196 -44.31 -13.22 -34.13
N THR A 197 -44.88 -13.91 -35.13
CA THR A 197 -45.90 -13.32 -36.03
C THR A 197 -47.13 -12.83 -35.24
N VAL A 198 -47.61 -13.63 -34.27
CA VAL A 198 -48.72 -13.23 -33.41
C VAL A 198 -48.34 -12.05 -32.50
N LEU A 199 -47.11 -12.01 -31.98
CA LEU A 199 -46.62 -10.89 -31.19
C LEU A 199 -46.47 -9.62 -32.02
N ASP A 200 -46.06 -9.72 -33.29
CA ASP A 200 -45.89 -8.59 -34.21
C ASP A 200 -47.23 -7.94 -34.57
N GLU A 201 -48.29 -8.74 -34.71
CA GLU A 201 -49.66 -8.25 -34.84
C GLU A 201 -50.15 -7.46 -33.60
N ILE A 202 -49.58 -7.74 -32.42
CA ILE A 202 -49.92 -7.06 -31.16
C ILE A 202 -49.06 -5.80 -31.00
N SER A 203 -47.75 -5.94 -31.10
CA SER A 203 -46.75 -4.86 -31.07
C SER A 203 -45.45 -5.32 -31.73
N PRO A 204 -44.94 -4.58 -32.74
CA PRO A 204 -43.64 -4.85 -33.34
C PRO A 204 -42.48 -4.79 -32.34
N GLU A 205 -42.54 -3.90 -31.36
CA GLU A 205 -41.55 -3.76 -30.29
C GLU A 205 -41.53 -5.00 -29.39
N LEU A 206 -42.70 -5.52 -29.05
CA LEU A 206 -42.84 -6.74 -28.26
C LEU A 206 -42.31 -7.96 -29.01
N ALA A 207 -42.61 -8.09 -30.30
CA ALA A 207 -42.08 -9.15 -31.15
C ALA A 207 -40.55 -9.12 -31.20
N THR A 208 -39.98 -7.92 -31.38
CA THR A 208 -38.54 -7.69 -31.36
C THR A 208 -37.93 -8.07 -30.01
N ALA A 209 -38.48 -7.57 -28.91
CA ALA A 209 -38.00 -7.83 -27.54
C ALA A 209 -38.12 -9.31 -27.12
N SER A 210 -39.04 -10.06 -27.75
CA SER A 210 -39.17 -11.51 -27.53
C SER A 210 -37.99 -12.30 -28.08
N LEU A 211 -37.21 -11.73 -29.02
CA LEU A 211 -36.06 -12.36 -29.66
C LEU A 211 -34.72 -11.76 -29.24
N SER A 212 -34.63 -10.43 -29.05
CA SER A 212 -33.43 -9.78 -28.54
C SER A 212 -33.76 -8.56 -27.68
N TYR A 213 -32.99 -8.39 -26.61
CA TYR A 213 -33.06 -7.20 -25.74
C TYR A 213 -32.32 -5.99 -26.31
N ASP A 214 -31.33 -6.21 -27.17
CA ASP A 214 -30.52 -5.13 -27.72
C ASP A 214 -31.20 -4.51 -28.93
N THR A 215 -31.54 -3.22 -28.85
CA THR A 215 -32.14 -2.49 -29.97
C THR A 215 -31.18 -2.27 -31.15
N GLY A 216 -29.88 -2.42 -30.91
CA GLY A 216 -28.85 -2.36 -31.95
C GLY A 216 -28.63 -3.68 -32.69
N GLU A 217 -29.18 -4.78 -32.18
CA GLU A 217 -29.11 -6.09 -32.82
C GLU A 217 -30.39 -6.34 -33.65
N PRO A 218 -30.30 -6.54 -34.98
CA PRO A 218 -31.48 -6.81 -35.78
C PRO A 218 -32.08 -8.18 -35.38
N PRO A 219 -33.35 -8.24 -34.95
CA PRO A 219 -34.00 -9.49 -34.56
C PRO A 219 -34.21 -10.41 -35.77
N ASP A 220 -34.06 -11.72 -35.59
CA ASP A 220 -34.39 -12.73 -36.62
C ASP A 220 -35.90 -13.01 -36.65
N LEU A 221 -36.68 -12.02 -37.10
CA LEU A 221 -38.14 -12.10 -37.17
C LEU A 221 -38.63 -13.17 -38.17
N ILE A 222 -37.80 -13.54 -39.15
CA ILE A 222 -38.14 -14.52 -40.19
C ILE A 222 -37.86 -15.94 -39.69
N GLY A 223 -36.69 -16.17 -39.09
CA GLY A 223 -36.28 -17.48 -38.57
C GLY A 223 -36.74 -17.75 -37.14
N GLY A 224 -37.22 -16.74 -36.41
CA GLY A 224 -37.67 -16.84 -35.02
C GLY A 224 -36.55 -17.18 -34.03
N ARG A 225 -35.29 -16.93 -34.40
CA ARG A 225 -34.13 -17.30 -33.59
C ARG A 225 -33.86 -16.25 -32.52
N ALA A 226 -33.88 -16.68 -31.27
CA ALA A 226 -33.51 -15.85 -30.13
C ALA A 226 -32.01 -15.53 -30.12
N SER A 227 -31.68 -14.31 -29.70
CA SER A 227 -30.31 -13.85 -29.52
C SER A 227 -29.73 -14.33 -28.20
N VAL A 228 -28.62 -15.07 -28.27
CA VAL A 228 -27.78 -15.43 -27.12
C VAL A 228 -27.11 -14.18 -26.50
N GLY A 229 -27.05 -13.08 -27.25
CA GLY A 229 -26.57 -11.78 -26.76
C GLY A 229 -27.40 -11.21 -25.60
N SER A 230 -28.68 -11.60 -25.50
CA SER A 230 -29.60 -11.14 -24.45
C SER A 230 -29.18 -11.64 -23.06
N ASP A 231 -28.83 -12.92 -22.91
CA ASP A 231 -28.38 -13.45 -21.61
C ASP A 231 -27.01 -12.86 -21.21
N ALA A 232 -26.11 -12.71 -22.18
CA ALA A 232 -24.83 -12.03 -21.95
C ALA A 232 -25.01 -10.56 -21.55
N MET A 233 -26.05 -9.91 -22.06
CA MET A 233 -26.41 -8.55 -21.71
C MET A 233 -26.94 -8.44 -20.28
N ILE A 234 -27.78 -9.37 -19.83
CA ILE A 234 -28.24 -9.43 -18.45
C ILE A 234 -27.06 -9.54 -17.48
N ALA A 235 -26.10 -10.41 -17.76
CA ALA A 235 -24.88 -10.51 -16.97
C ALA A 235 -24.10 -9.18 -16.90
N ARG A 236 -24.01 -8.44 -18.03
CA ARG A 236 -23.37 -7.11 -18.06
C ARG A 236 -24.14 -6.07 -17.24
N ILE A 237 -25.48 -6.09 -17.27
CA ILE A 237 -26.33 -5.22 -16.45
C ILE A 237 -26.09 -5.49 -14.97
N GLU A 238 -26.08 -6.76 -14.56
CA GLU A 238 -25.91 -7.16 -13.16
C GLU A 238 -24.51 -6.82 -12.60
N GLU A 239 -23.49 -6.85 -13.46
CA GLU A 239 -22.13 -6.45 -13.10
C GLU A 239 -21.87 -4.94 -13.26
N SER A 240 -22.76 -4.20 -13.92
CA SER A 240 -22.54 -2.76 -14.19
C SER A 240 -22.26 -1.92 -12.94
N PRO A 241 -22.96 -2.07 -11.79
CA PRO A 241 -22.69 -1.24 -10.60
C PRO A 241 -21.33 -1.54 -9.95
N LYS A 242 -20.76 -2.71 -10.26
CA LYS A 242 -19.49 -3.21 -9.70
C LYS A 242 -18.30 -2.87 -10.59
N ARG A 243 -18.52 -2.75 -11.91
CA ARG A 243 -17.48 -2.62 -12.94
C ARG A 243 -16.54 -1.42 -12.76
N ALA A 244 -17.07 -0.29 -12.30
CA ALA A 244 -16.28 0.93 -12.10
C ALA A 244 -15.63 1.01 -10.70
N ILE A 245 -15.91 0.05 -9.81
CA ILE A 245 -15.45 0.09 -8.41
C ILE A 245 -14.11 -0.61 -8.29
N ARG A 246 -13.10 0.15 -7.86
CA ARG A 246 -11.81 -0.40 -7.43
C ARG A 246 -11.94 -0.89 -5.98
N THR A 247 -11.63 -2.15 -5.75
CA THR A 247 -11.70 -2.82 -4.43
C THR A 247 -10.38 -2.76 -3.66
N ASP A 248 -9.41 -2.02 -4.18
CA ASP A 248 -8.08 -1.82 -3.61
C ASP A 248 -8.13 -1.32 -2.16
N TYR A 249 -9.12 -0.49 -1.81
CA TYR A 249 -9.31 -0.04 -0.44
C TYR A 249 -9.71 -1.15 0.53
N ALA A 250 -10.47 -2.14 0.06
CA ALA A 250 -10.90 -3.27 0.86
C ALA A 250 -9.74 -4.25 1.06
N ASP A 251 -8.94 -4.48 0.02
CA ASP A 251 -7.69 -5.24 0.10
C ASP A 251 -6.67 -4.59 1.05
N ALA A 252 -6.49 -3.28 0.92
CA ALA A 252 -5.57 -2.51 1.74
C ALA A 252 -6.00 -2.49 3.22
N ALA A 253 -7.30 -2.49 3.51
CA ALA A 253 -7.80 -2.58 4.87
C ALA A 253 -7.40 -3.90 5.55
N LEU A 254 -7.48 -5.03 4.83
CA LEU A 254 -7.04 -6.32 5.38
C LEU A 254 -5.53 -6.37 5.58
N ARG A 255 -4.77 -5.85 4.62
CA ARG A 255 -3.31 -5.95 4.63
C ARG A 255 -2.64 -4.98 5.59
N TYR A 256 -3.21 -3.77 5.73
CA TYR A 256 -2.58 -2.66 6.44
C TYR A 256 -3.43 -2.10 7.58
N GLY A 257 -4.65 -2.60 7.81
CA GLY A 257 -5.58 -2.05 8.81
C GLY A 257 -4.99 -1.98 10.22
N ASN A 258 -4.19 -2.99 10.62
CA ASN A 258 -3.51 -3.01 11.92
C ASN A 258 -2.27 -2.09 11.99
N ARG A 259 -1.86 -1.49 10.87
CA ARG A 259 -0.69 -0.60 10.76
C ARG A 259 -1.10 0.87 10.63
N VAL A 260 -2.39 1.15 10.51
CA VAL A 260 -2.95 2.50 10.48
C VAL A 260 -4.00 2.64 11.58
N SER A 261 -4.30 3.87 12.00
CA SER A 261 -5.41 4.06 12.93
C SER A 261 -6.74 3.78 12.24
N ALA A 262 -7.75 3.42 13.02
CA ALA A 262 -9.03 2.94 12.50
C ALA A 262 -9.74 3.93 11.55
N ASP A 263 -9.48 5.23 11.71
CA ASP A 263 -10.05 6.27 10.85
C ASP A 263 -9.40 6.39 9.46
N TYR A 264 -8.27 5.70 9.24
CA TYR A 264 -7.59 5.60 7.95
C TYR A 264 -7.91 4.31 7.20
N THR A 265 -8.32 3.25 7.89
CA THR A 265 -8.37 1.86 7.39
C THR A 265 -8.98 1.69 5.99
N PHE A 266 -10.07 2.39 5.67
CA PHE A 266 -10.76 2.29 4.37
C PHE A 266 -10.51 3.49 3.44
N ASN A 267 -9.58 4.37 3.80
CA ASN A 267 -9.21 5.57 3.05
C ASN A 267 -7.90 5.37 2.27
N TYR A 268 -7.61 4.13 1.90
CA TYR A 268 -6.48 3.81 1.04
C TYR A 268 -6.62 4.54 -0.30
N VAL A 269 -5.50 5.09 -0.76
CA VAL A 269 -5.35 5.67 -2.09
C VAL A 269 -4.25 4.94 -2.85
N PRO A 270 -4.50 4.60 -4.14
CA PRO A 270 -3.46 4.07 -5.01
C PRO A 270 -2.26 5.02 -5.08
N SER A 271 -1.07 4.43 -5.11
CA SER A 271 0.17 5.16 -5.34
C SER A 271 1.08 4.38 -6.28
N ARG A 272 1.88 5.09 -7.08
CA ARG A 272 3.08 4.50 -7.70
C ARG A 272 4.24 4.66 -6.74
N SER A 273 5.13 3.69 -6.67
CA SER A 273 6.34 3.79 -5.86
C SER A 273 7.54 3.16 -6.50
N GLN A 274 8.73 3.65 -6.14
CA GLN A 274 10.01 3.10 -6.55
C GLN A 274 10.97 3.15 -5.38
N PHE A 275 11.78 2.11 -5.25
CA PHE A 275 12.94 2.06 -4.35
C PHE A 275 14.19 1.91 -5.21
N SER A 276 15.29 2.52 -4.78
CA SER A 276 16.58 2.41 -5.44
C SER A 276 17.69 2.53 -4.43
N VAL A 277 18.75 1.76 -4.60
CA VAL A 277 19.91 1.78 -3.71
C VAL A 277 21.08 2.47 -4.40
N LEU A 278 21.61 3.49 -3.73
CA LEU A 278 22.92 4.09 -4.01
C LEU A 278 23.86 3.84 -2.82
N VAL A 279 25.15 4.12 -2.98
CA VAL A 279 26.18 3.79 -1.99
C VAL A 279 26.97 5.05 -1.61
N ASP A 280 26.94 5.38 -0.32
CA ASP A 280 27.73 6.47 0.24
C ASP A 280 29.23 6.12 0.21
N PRO A 281 30.16 7.11 0.18
CA PRO A 281 31.60 6.84 0.20
C PRO A 281 32.08 5.91 1.32
N SER A 282 31.36 5.83 2.44
CA SER A 282 31.62 4.87 3.53
C SER A 282 31.33 3.40 3.18
N GLY A 283 30.72 3.12 2.02
CA GLY A 283 30.18 1.80 1.65
C GLY A 283 28.79 1.53 2.22
N THR A 284 28.21 2.47 2.96
CA THR A 284 26.85 2.34 3.49
C THR A 284 25.83 2.51 2.35
N ALA A 285 24.94 1.54 2.20
CA ALA A 285 23.85 1.65 1.23
C ALA A 285 22.81 2.68 1.70
N ILE A 286 22.40 3.56 0.78
CA ILE A 286 21.35 4.56 0.96
C ILE A 286 20.18 4.14 0.09
N VAL A 287 19.09 3.75 0.72
CA VAL A 287 17.82 3.45 0.06
C VAL A 287 17.12 4.77 -0.21
N LEU A 288 16.93 5.09 -1.47
CA LEU A 288 16.10 6.18 -1.98
C LEU A 288 14.71 5.61 -2.29
N TYR A 289 13.66 6.38 -1.99
CA TYR A 289 12.32 6.01 -2.42
C TYR A 289 11.50 7.20 -2.88
N SER A 290 10.61 6.95 -3.85
CA SER A 290 9.66 7.90 -4.41
C SER A 290 8.25 7.31 -4.29
N ILE A 291 7.30 8.09 -3.79
CA ILE A 291 5.87 7.74 -3.74
C ILE A 291 5.10 8.82 -4.49
N GLU A 292 4.37 8.43 -5.53
CA GLU A 292 3.53 9.31 -6.32
C GLU A 292 2.05 9.07 -6.06
N ILE A 293 1.33 10.17 -5.78
CA ILE A 293 -0.11 10.22 -5.54
C ILE A 293 -0.75 11.00 -6.68
N ASP A 294 -1.73 10.40 -7.35
CA ASP A 294 -2.45 11.06 -8.44
C ASP A 294 -3.32 12.22 -7.91
N PRO A 295 -3.59 13.26 -8.74
CA PRO A 295 -4.25 14.50 -8.30
C PRO A 295 -5.55 14.32 -7.52
N GLU A 296 -6.40 13.39 -7.95
CA GLU A 296 -7.69 13.08 -7.33
C GLU A 296 -7.59 12.52 -5.90
N ASN A 297 -6.39 12.07 -5.51
CA ASN A 297 -6.09 11.43 -4.24
C ASN A 297 -5.18 12.29 -3.35
N PHE A 298 -4.79 13.49 -3.78
CA PHE A 298 -3.97 14.40 -2.99
C PHE A 298 -4.83 15.53 -2.41
N SER A 299 -4.88 15.61 -1.07
CA SER A 299 -5.70 16.58 -0.35
C SER A 299 -4.87 17.61 0.41
N THR A 300 -5.34 18.86 0.36
CA THR A 300 -4.77 20.02 1.07
C THR A 300 -5.88 20.83 1.73
N GLU A 301 -5.55 21.53 2.80
CA GLU A 301 -6.33 22.62 3.35
C GLU A 301 -5.93 23.94 2.68
N SER A 302 -6.84 24.90 2.66
CA SER A 302 -6.62 26.22 2.07
C SER A 302 -6.99 27.34 3.04
N ASP A 303 -6.13 28.34 3.15
CA ASP A 303 -6.44 29.64 3.74
C ASP A 303 -6.71 30.63 2.60
N GLU A 304 -8.00 30.90 2.35
CA GLU A 304 -8.45 31.76 1.24
C GLU A 304 -7.90 33.20 1.35
N GLU A 305 -7.78 33.74 2.57
CA GLU A 305 -7.29 35.10 2.79
C GLU A 305 -5.81 35.23 2.44
N LYS A 306 -5.02 34.18 2.70
CA LYS A 306 -3.56 34.18 2.49
C LYS A 306 -3.11 33.52 1.19
N SER A 307 -4.03 32.94 0.42
CA SER A 307 -3.70 32.14 -0.78
C SER A 307 -2.65 31.05 -0.50
N LYS A 308 -2.74 30.43 0.68
CA LYS A 308 -1.83 29.38 1.13
C LYS A 308 -2.55 28.04 1.14
N PHE A 309 -1.87 27.01 0.67
CA PHE A 309 -2.33 25.63 0.70
C PHE A 309 -1.39 24.82 1.58
N TYR A 310 -1.91 23.99 2.47
CA TYR A 310 -1.08 23.20 3.35
C TYR A 310 -1.62 21.80 3.57
N THR A 311 -0.73 20.88 3.92
CA THR A 311 -1.08 19.54 4.36
C THR A 311 -0.03 19.02 5.33
N THR A 312 -0.45 18.11 6.21
CA THR A 312 0.47 17.39 7.09
C THR A 312 0.52 15.93 6.67
N LEU A 313 1.74 15.46 6.41
CA LEU A 313 2.02 14.09 6.00
C LEU A 313 2.74 13.36 7.14
N ASP A 314 2.21 12.21 7.56
CA ASP A 314 2.86 11.32 8.52
C ASP A 314 3.38 10.08 7.80
N LEU A 315 4.68 9.83 7.94
CA LEU A 315 5.35 8.68 7.35
C LEU A 315 5.74 7.69 8.43
N THR A 316 5.47 6.41 8.21
CA THR A 316 6.06 5.30 8.97
C THR A 316 6.92 4.49 8.00
N ILE A 317 8.21 4.39 8.30
CA ILE A 317 9.20 3.63 7.53
C ILE A 317 9.61 2.42 8.36
N GLU A 318 9.45 1.24 7.79
CA GLU A 318 9.89 -0.01 8.39
C GLU A 318 10.73 -0.81 7.40
N ALA A 319 11.88 -1.32 7.86
CA ALA A 319 12.63 -2.37 7.18
C ALA A 319 12.75 -3.57 8.12
N ARG A 320 12.21 -4.71 7.69
CA ARG A 320 12.19 -5.96 8.47
C ARG A 320 12.93 -7.05 7.74
N THR A 321 13.70 -7.87 8.47
CA THR A 321 14.27 -9.10 7.89
C THR A 321 13.16 -10.11 7.56
N PRO A 322 13.41 -11.16 6.75
CA PRO A 322 12.44 -12.22 6.51
C PRO A 322 11.92 -12.90 7.79
N GLU A 323 12.71 -12.90 8.86
CA GLU A 323 12.34 -13.43 10.18
C GLU A 323 11.49 -12.46 11.01
N GLY A 324 11.21 -11.25 10.50
CA GLY A 324 10.35 -10.25 11.13
C GLY A 324 11.08 -9.26 12.06
N VAL A 325 12.41 -9.33 12.15
CA VAL A 325 13.22 -8.41 12.99
C VAL A 325 13.15 -7.01 12.39
N LEU A 326 12.64 -6.04 13.16
CA LEU A 326 12.60 -4.62 12.77
C LEU A 326 13.99 -4.00 12.89
N VAL A 327 14.61 -3.68 11.76
CA VAL A 327 15.98 -3.11 11.70
C VAL A 327 15.92 -1.60 11.58
N VAL A 328 15.06 -1.09 10.70
CA VAL A 328 14.74 0.34 10.60
C VAL A 328 13.29 0.53 10.99
N GLY A 329 13.04 1.45 11.93
CA GLY A 329 11.71 1.88 12.33
C GLY A 329 11.76 3.37 12.60
N ASN A 330 11.07 4.18 11.80
CA ASN A 330 11.10 5.63 11.92
C ASN A 330 9.76 6.24 11.56
N ASP A 331 9.27 7.14 12.42
CA ASP A 331 8.09 7.94 12.17
C ASP A 331 8.48 9.40 11.91
N LYS A 332 7.94 9.98 10.85
CA LYS A 332 8.24 11.35 10.43
C LYS A 332 6.96 12.13 10.21
N GLU A 333 6.87 13.30 10.84
CA GLU A 333 5.86 14.30 10.49
C GLU A 333 6.47 15.31 9.49
N VAL A 334 5.69 15.69 8.49
CA VAL A 334 6.05 16.68 7.46
C VAL A 334 4.91 17.68 7.33
N TYR A 335 5.18 18.93 7.67
CA TYR A 335 4.30 20.04 7.34
C TYR A 335 4.69 20.60 5.96
N LEU A 336 3.75 20.58 5.02
CA LEU A 336 3.97 21.02 3.66
C LEU A 336 3.11 22.26 3.37
N GLU A 337 3.75 23.37 2.97
CA GLU A 337 3.07 24.56 2.44
C GLU A 337 3.33 24.63 0.93
N LEU A 338 2.27 24.70 0.13
CA LEU A 338 2.33 24.80 -1.33
C LEU A 338 1.97 26.23 -1.75
N SER A 339 2.82 26.78 -2.61
CA SER A 339 2.51 28.02 -3.34
C SER A 339 1.40 27.79 -4.37
N PRO A 340 0.73 28.86 -4.85
CA PRO A 340 -0.34 28.72 -5.85
C PRO A 340 0.08 28.02 -7.15
N SER A 341 1.34 28.14 -7.58
CA SER A 341 1.85 27.44 -8.77
C SER A 341 2.06 25.95 -8.51
N GLN A 342 2.59 25.58 -7.34
CA GLN A 342 2.72 24.18 -6.92
C GLN A 342 1.35 23.53 -6.75
N MET A 343 0.38 24.24 -6.18
CA MET A 343 -1.00 23.75 -6.04
C MET A 343 -1.64 23.46 -7.40
N ARG A 344 -1.53 24.38 -8.37
CA ARG A 344 -1.97 24.11 -9.76
C ARG A 344 -1.28 22.90 -10.38
N GLY A 345 0.00 22.69 -10.03
CA GLY A 345 0.76 21.52 -10.43
C GLY A 345 0.14 20.23 -9.93
N VAL A 346 -0.11 20.11 -8.62
CA VAL A 346 -0.65 18.88 -8.01
C VAL A 346 -2.13 18.63 -8.31
N GLN A 347 -2.89 19.66 -8.71
CA GLN A 347 -4.29 19.51 -9.16
C GLN A 347 -4.42 18.87 -10.55
N THR A 348 -3.37 18.91 -11.36
CA THR A 348 -3.40 18.42 -12.75
C THR A 348 -2.41 17.29 -13.01
N ARG A 349 -1.41 17.14 -12.14
CA ARG A 349 -0.34 16.15 -12.26
C ARG A 349 0.01 15.57 -10.89
N PRO A 350 0.53 14.35 -10.80
CA PRO A 350 0.80 13.67 -9.54
C PRO A 350 1.68 14.48 -8.58
N PHE A 351 1.43 14.35 -7.28
CA PHE A 351 2.36 14.77 -6.24
C PHE A 351 3.38 13.66 -5.99
N ALA A 352 4.66 13.98 -5.89
CA ALA A 352 5.71 13.03 -5.54
C ALA A 352 6.34 13.37 -4.19
N TYR A 353 6.39 12.40 -3.29
CA TYR A 353 7.17 12.44 -2.06
C TYR A 353 8.43 11.60 -2.22
N GLN A 354 9.60 12.20 -2.02
CA GLN A 354 10.89 11.53 -2.11
C GLN A 354 11.68 11.69 -0.82
N ASP A 355 12.26 10.60 -0.34
CA ASP A 355 13.13 10.60 0.85
C ASP A 355 14.13 9.43 0.78
N GLN A 356 14.99 9.35 1.79
CA GLN A 356 16.07 8.38 1.88
C GLN A 356 16.29 7.87 3.31
N PHE A 357 16.88 6.68 3.43
CA PHE A 357 17.38 6.14 4.70
C PHE A 357 18.54 5.16 4.44
N PRO A 358 19.53 5.07 5.35
CA PRO A 358 20.60 4.09 5.23
C PRO A 358 20.13 2.70 5.64
N LEU A 359 20.67 1.66 5.01
CA LEU A 359 20.36 0.27 5.33
C LEU A 359 21.61 -0.61 5.26
N VAL A 360 21.83 -1.45 6.27
CA VAL A 360 22.98 -2.36 6.31
C VAL A 360 22.79 -3.59 5.41
N PRO A 361 23.86 -4.26 4.96
CA PRO A 361 23.75 -5.44 4.11
C PRO A 361 22.84 -6.54 4.68
N GLY A 362 21.98 -7.11 3.83
CA GLY A 362 20.98 -8.11 4.20
C GLY A 362 19.74 -8.07 3.29
N ASP A 363 18.81 -8.99 3.54
CA ASP A 363 17.52 -9.06 2.86
C ASP A 363 16.43 -8.43 3.73
N TYR A 364 15.55 -7.64 3.12
CA TYR A 364 14.52 -6.89 3.84
C TYR A 364 13.21 -6.78 3.08
N MET A 365 12.10 -6.90 3.81
CA MET A 365 10.83 -6.32 3.40
C MET A 365 10.79 -4.87 3.90
N VAL A 366 10.86 -3.93 2.97
CA VAL A 366 10.73 -2.50 3.25
C VAL A 366 9.30 -2.07 3.00
N SER A 367 8.76 -1.26 3.90
CA SER A 367 7.45 -0.65 3.77
C SER A 367 7.47 0.80 4.24
N VAL A 368 6.83 1.66 3.46
CA VAL A 368 6.63 3.07 3.77
C VAL A 368 5.14 3.37 3.69
N ILE A 369 4.54 3.74 4.81
CA ILE A 369 3.15 4.19 4.88
C ILE A 369 3.14 5.71 4.93
N LEU A 370 2.57 6.35 3.91
CA LEU A 370 2.39 7.80 3.81
C LEU A 370 0.94 8.14 4.12
N ARG A 371 0.69 8.86 5.22
CA ARG A 371 -0.64 9.29 5.64
C ARG A 371 -0.81 10.78 5.42
N ASN A 372 -1.95 11.19 4.89
CA ASN A 372 -2.36 12.59 4.78
C ASN A 372 -3.45 12.87 5.83
N ARG A 373 -3.22 13.85 6.71
CA ARG A 373 -4.14 14.18 7.81
C ARG A 373 -5.45 14.84 7.37
N VAL A 374 -5.49 15.48 6.20
CA VAL A 374 -6.64 16.27 5.74
C VAL A 374 -7.86 15.39 5.49
N LEU A 375 -7.75 14.42 4.57
CA LEU A 375 -8.83 13.46 4.28
C LEU A 375 -8.60 12.09 4.95
N ARG A 376 -7.66 12.02 5.91
CA ARG A 376 -7.25 10.78 6.59
C ARG A 376 -6.95 9.67 5.59
N GLN A 377 -6.28 10.00 4.50
CA GLN A 377 -5.93 9.07 3.42
C GLN A 377 -4.56 8.46 3.69
N TYR A 378 -4.31 7.26 3.16
CA TYR A 378 -2.97 6.67 3.21
C TYR A 378 -2.61 5.95 1.93
N ALA A 379 -1.32 6.03 1.59
CA ALA A 379 -0.67 5.28 0.54
C ALA A 379 0.41 4.38 1.14
N VAL A 380 0.71 3.28 0.47
CA VAL A 380 1.70 2.31 0.92
C VAL A 380 2.63 1.98 -0.23
N ALA A 381 3.93 2.10 0.03
CA ALA A 381 5.00 1.67 -0.86
C ALA A 381 5.76 0.52 -0.20
N GLU A 382 5.91 -0.61 -0.88
CA GLU A 382 6.66 -1.77 -0.37
C GLU A 382 7.62 -2.30 -1.42
N ALA A 383 8.73 -2.87 -0.96
CA ALA A 383 9.70 -3.57 -1.79
C ALA A 383 10.46 -4.61 -0.99
N GLU A 384 10.77 -5.72 -1.65
CA GLU A 384 11.80 -6.66 -1.20
C GLU A 384 13.15 -6.15 -1.68
N LEU A 385 14.05 -5.83 -0.75
CA LEU A 385 15.38 -5.31 -1.04
C LEU A 385 16.45 -6.27 -0.53
N SER A 386 17.37 -6.64 -1.41
CA SER A 386 18.60 -7.38 -1.09
C SER A 386 19.78 -6.41 -1.16
N ILE A 387 20.28 -5.98 -0.01
CA ILE A 387 21.40 -5.04 0.09
C ILE A 387 22.72 -5.82 0.12
N PRO A 388 23.58 -5.73 -0.90
CA PRO A 388 24.86 -6.42 -0.91
C PRO A 388 25.86 -5.73 0.02
N ASN A 389 26.94 -6.43 0.35
CA ASN A 389 28.07 -5.83 1.06
C ASN A 389 28.94 -5.02 0.07
N PHE A 390 28.87 -3.70 0.15
CA PHE A 390 29.68 -2.81 -0.68
C PHE A 390 31.09 -2.63 -0.10
N SER A 391 32.11 -3.00 -0.87
CA SER A 391 33.52 -2.84 -0.51
C SER A 391 34.29 -2.20 -1.66
N ALA A 392 35.19 -1.27 -1.32
CA ALA A 392 36.06 -0.61 -2.29
C ALA A 392 37.04 -1.59 -2.98
N SER A 393 37.28 -2.77 -2.39
CA SER A 393 38.15 -3.80 -2.98
C SER A 393 37.45 -4.68 -4.03
N THR A 394 36.12 -4.65 -4.11
CA THR A 394 35.32 -5.48 -5.01
C THR A 394 34.35 -4.59 -5.79
N PRO A 395 34.76 -4.08 -6.96
CA PRO A 395 33.94 -3.20 -7.77
C PRO A 395 32.60 -3.84 -8.12
N GLN A 396 31.49 -3.15 -7.84
CA GLN A 396 30.15 -3.67 -8.10
C GLN A 396 29.13 -2.55 -8.38
N LEU A 397 28.05 -2.92 -9.07
CA LEU A 397 26.96 -1.99 -9.38
C LEU A 397 25.97 -1.88 -8.21
N ALA A 398 25.60 -0.64 -7.90
CA ALA A 398 24.36 -0.30 -7.20
C ALA A 398 23.16 -0.43 -8.16
N ASP A 399 21.96 -0.02 -7.73
CA ASP A 399 20.78 -0.16 -8.58
C ASP A 399 20.84 0.74 -9.83
N ILE A 400 19.98 0.44 -10.80
CA ILE A 400 19.76 1.28 -11.97
C ILE A 400 18.53 2.15 -11.69
N ILE A 401 18.72 3.46 -11.64
CA ILE A 401 17.65 4.44 -11.57
C ILE A 401 17.32 4.86 -13.00
N LEU A 402 16.12 4.50 -13.45
CA LEU A 402 15.56 5.03 -14.69
C LEU A 402 14.93 6.39 -14.39
N ALA A 403 15.33 7.42 -15.14
CA ALA A 403 14.93 8.79 -14.89
C ALA A 403 14.35 9.45 -16.15
N TYR A 404 13.38 10.34 -15.92
CA TYR A 404 12.76 11.17 -16.94
C TYR A 404 13.66 12.32 -17.40
N ASP A 405 14.56 12.75 -16.52
CA ASP A 405 15.51 13.83 -16.75
C ASP A 405 16.65 13.73 -15.74
N THR A 406 17.80 14.30 -16.12
CA THR A 406 18.92 14.56 -15.24
C THR A 406 19.43 15.97 -15.48
N SER A 407 19.61 16.76 -14.42
CA SER A 407 20.02 18.15 -14.54
C SER A 407 21.10 18.50 -13.53
N LEU A 408 22.07 19.31 -13.95
CA LEU A 408 23.03 19.91 -13.04
C LEU A 408 22.34 20.92 -12.11
N VAL A 409 22.65 20.83 -10.82
CA VAL A 409 22.19 21.78 -9.81
C VAL A 409 23.24 22.86 -9.63
N ASP A 410 22.91 24.11 -9.96
CA ASP A 410 23.76 25.26 -9.68
C ASP A 410 23.81 25.54 -8.17
N GLY A 411 25.01 25.55 -7.59
CA GLY A 411 25.24 25.93 -6.19
C GLY A 411 26.73 25.97 -5.84
N ASP A 412 27.13 26.98 -5.05
CA ASP A 412 28.48 27.26 -4.52
C ASP A 412 29.01 26.18 -3.55
N ALA A 413 28.81 24.89 -3.81
CA ALA A 413 29.30 23.82 -2.95
C ALA A 413 30.48 23.08 -3.60
N PRO A 414 31.60 22.83 -2.90
CA PRO A 414 32.72 22.01 -3.38
C PRO A 414 32.36 20.51 -3.61
N ASP A 415 31.07 20.17 -3.67
CA ASP A 415 30.45 18.86 -3.40
C ASP A 415 30.42 17.89 -4.60
N ALA A 416 30.82 18.31 -5.81
CA ALA A 416 30.80 17.44 -7.00
C ALA A 416 31.84 16.30 -6.92
N ALA A 417 32.93 16.53 -6.19
CA ALA A 417 34.07 15.61 -6.11
C ALA A 417 33.90 14.53 -5.03
N ASP A 418 32.98 14.71 -4.08
CA ASP A 418 32.98 13.93 -2.84
C ASP A 418 32.02 12.73 -2.84
N GLY A 419 31.15 12.62 -3.85
CA GLY A 419 30.33 11.40 -4.06
C GLY A 419 29.16 11.23 -3.09
N PHE A 420 28.78 12.30 -2.40
CA PHE A 420 27.69 12.27 -1.44
C PHE A 420 26.32 12.11 -2.11
N ILE A 421 25.44 11.40 -1.40
CA ILE A 421 24.07 11.14 -1.84
C ILE A 421 23.12 12.04 -1.07
N ARG A 422 22.41 12.88 -1.83
CA ARG A 422 21.18 13.51 -1.38
C ARG A 422 20.02 12.79 -2.07
N THR A 423 18.80 13.03 -1.60
CA THR A 423 17.62 12.37 -2.12
C THR A 423 17.45 12.61 -3.61
N TYR A 424 17.68 11.56 -4.41
CA TYR A 424 17.77 11.60 -5.88
C TYR A 424 18.70 12.70 -6.43
N GLN A 425 19.83 12.91 -5.76
CA GLN A 425 20.91 13.74 -6.26
C GLN A 425 22.25 13.09 -5.92
N LEU A 426 23.08 12.91 -6.94
CA LEU A 426 24.36 12.23 -6.86
C LEU A 426 25.45 13.22 -7.29
N GLY A 427 26.21 13.74 -6.32
CA GLY A 427 27.06 14.92 -6.55
C GLY A 427 26.22 16.13 -6.99
N ASN A 428 26.54 16.69 -8.16
CA ASN A 428 25.82 17.84 -8.73
C ASN A 428 24.67 17.44 -9.66
N GLU A 429 24.50 16.15 -9.94
CA GLU A 429 23.49 15.65 -10.86
C GLU A 429 22.21 15.36 -10.10
N ARG A 430 21.15 16.12 -10.40
CA ARG A 430 19.80 15.84 -9.94
C ARG A 430 19.14 14.84 -10.84
N ILE A 431 18.49 13.87 -10.23
CA ILE A 431 17.81 12.79 -10.90
C ILE A 431 16.31 12.99 -10.69
N GLU A 432 15.55 13.02 -11.77
CA GLU A 432 14.08 13.00 -11.73
C GLU A 432 13.62 11.56 -12.03
N PRO A 433 13.49 10.69 -11.01
CA PRO A 433 13.22 9.27 -11.22
C PRO A 433 11.86 9.05 -11.88
N ALA A 434 11.80 8.05 -12.75
CA ALA A 434 10.55 7.61 -13.35
C ALA A 434 9.84 6.63 -12.41
N THR A 435 9.06 7.15 -11.46
CA THR A 435 8.33 6.33 -10.49
C THR A 435 7.35 5.39 -11.22
N GLY A 436 7.61 4.09 -11.16
CA GLY A 436 6.86 3.06 -11.90
C GLY A 436 7.46 2.64 -13.24
N SER A 437 8.60 3.21 -13.63
CA SER A 437 9.38 2.85 -14.83
C SER A 437 8.59 2.89 -16.14
N VAL A 438 7.63 3.81 -16.26
CA VAL A 438 6.81 3.98 -17.48
C VAL A 438 7.31 5.18 -18.30
N PHE A 439 7.59 4.95 -19.57
CA PHE A 439 8.06 5.93 -20.54
C PHE A 439 7.19 5.90 -21.80
N VAL A 440 7.24 6.94 -22.62
CA VAL A 440 6.60 6.98 -23.95
C VAL A 440 7.62 6.78 -25.06
N ILE A 441 7.16 6.42 -26.26
CA ILE A 441 8.01 6.13 -27.43
C ILE A 441 8.93 7.29 -27.86
N ASP A 442 8.60 8.53 -27.51
CA ASP A 442 9.43 9.71 -27.82
C ASP A 442 10.33 10.13 -26.65
N ASP A 443 10.26 9.43 -25.50
CA ASP A 443 11.10 9.74 -24.36
C ASP A 443 12.56 9.38 -24.62
N THR A 444 13.42 10.09 -23.89
CA THR A 444 14.80 9.69 -23.65
C THR A 444 14.87 9.17 -22.21
N VAL A 445 15.28 7.93 -22.04
CA VAL A 445 15.47 7.31 -20.73
C VAL A 445 16.87 7.64 -20.26
N HIS A 446 16.97 8.37 -19.15
CA HIS A 446 18.23 8.55 -18.47
C HIS A 446 18.49 7.33 -17.58
N VAL A 447 19.61 6.65 -17.82
CA VAL A 447 20.04 5.49 -17.04
C VAL A 447 21.13 5.95 -16.08
N VAL A 448 20.85 5.85 -14.78
CA VAL A 448 21.76 6.29 -13.73
C VAL A 448 22.11 5.11 -12.84
N THR A 449 23.39 4.90 -12.57
CA THR A 449 23.86 3.88 -11.61
C THR A 449 25.16 4.33 -10.96
N GLN A 450 25.63 3.53 -10.00
CA GLN A 450 26.91 3.73 -9.33
C GLN A 450 27.71 2.43 -9.33
N ALA A 451 28.89 2.46 -9.93
CA ALA A 451 29.89 1.39 -9.89
C ALA A 451 30.82 1.60 -8.67
N PHE A 452 30.34 1.26 -7.47
CA PHE A 452 31.09 1.44 -6.24
C PHE A 452 32.40 0.63 -6.25
N GLY A 453 33.52 1.24 -5.86
CA GLY A 453 34.85 0.64 -5.90
C GLY A 453 35.51 0.61 -7.29
N ALA A 454 34.80 0.99 -8.36
CA ALA A 454 35.37 1.04 -9.70
C ALA A 454 36.19 2.33 -9.94
N SER A 455 37.28 2.19 -10.69
CA SER A 455 38.09 3.32 -11.17
C SER A 455 37.62 3.82 -12.53
N SER A 456 38.17 4.97 -12.99
CA SER A 456 37.90 5.54 -14.32
C SER A 456 38.29 4.64 -15.50
N GLU A 457 39.10 3.61 -15.27
CA GLU A 457 39.46 2.60 -16.28
C GLU A 457 38.33 1.60 -16.54
N HIS A 458 37.42 1.43 -15.58
CA HIS A 458 36.26 0.56 -15.75
C HIS A 458 35.22 1.22 -16.67
N ARG A 459 34.36 0.38 -17.23
CA ARG A 459 33.25 0.82 -18.10
C ARG A 459 31.96 0.15 -17.66
N VAL A 460 30.85 0.84 -17.86
CA VAL A 460 29.51 0.25 -17.66
C VAL A 460 28.80 0.22 -19.01
N THR A 461 28.29 -0.94 -19.38
CA THR A 461 27.44 -1.10 -20.56
C THR A 461 25.98 -1.17 -20.12
N PHE A 462 25.12 -0.33 -20.70
CA PHE A 462 23.69 -0.45 -20.55
C PHE A 462 23.10 -1.05 -21.83
N GLU A 463 22.30 -2.10 -21.68
CA GLU A 463 21.61 -2.81 -22.75
C GLU A 463 20.10 -2.70 -22.54
N LEU A 464 19.36 -2.20 -23.53
CA LEU A 464 17.90 -2.34 -23.57
C LEU A 464 17.57 -3.66 -24.23
N VAL A 465 16.89 -4.56 -23.51
CA VAL A 465 16.65 -5.94 -23.92
C VAL A 465 15.17 -6.30 -23.92
N SER A 466 14.80 -7.18 -24.86
CA SER A 466 13.49 -7.81 -24.98
C SER A 466 13.68 -9.33 -24.95
N GLY A 467 13.52 -9.94 -23.77
CA GLY A 467 13.93 -11.33 -23.56
C GLY A 467 15.45 -11.46 -23.72
N ASP A 468 15.90 -12.26 -24.67
CA ASP A 468 17.34 -12.44 -24.96
C ASP A 468 17.87 -11.49 -26.05
N GLU A 469 16.99 -10.74 -26.73
CA GLU A 469 17.37 -9.83 -27.80
C GLU A 469 17.83 -8.47 -27.24
N VAL A 470 19.04 -8.04 -27.61
CA VAL A 470 19.56 -6.71 -27.29
C VAL A 470 19.16 -5.73 -28.40
N LEU A 471 18.35 -4.74 -28.04
CA LEU A 471 17.79 -3.76 -28.97
C LEU A 471 18.66 -2.51 -29.09
N GLN A 472 19.26 -2.09 -27.98
CA GLN A 472 20.17 -0.95 -27.92
C GLN A 472 21.27 -1.20 -26.89
N THR A 473 22.48 -0.73 -27.17
CA THR A 473 23.61 -0.76 -26.24
C THR A 473 24.30 0.58 -26.22
N ILE A 474 24.62 1.06 -25.03
CA ILE A 474 25.52 2.20 -24.81
C ILE A 474 26.59 1.80 -23.79
N THR A 475 27.78 2.38 -23.90
CA THR A 475 28.90 2.12 -23.00
C THR A 475 29.46 3.43 -22.49
N SER A 476 29.53 3.56 -21.18
CA SER A 476 29.85 4.82 -20.51
C SER A 476 31.09 4.64 -19.62
N SER A 477 31.88 5.71 -19.48
CA SER A 477 32.96 5.77 -18.48
C SER A 477 32.40 5.78 -17.07
N VAL A 478 33.16 5.19 -16.14
CA VAL A 478 32.96 5.42 -14.72
C VAL A 478 33.51 6.79 -14.34
N GLY A 479 32.62 7.68 -13.87
CA GLY A 479 32.98 8.99 -13.35
C GLY A 479 33.53 8.94 -11.91
N PRO A 480 33.82 10.10 -11.31
CA PRO A 480 34.20 10.19 -9.91
C PRO A 480 33.20 9.47 -8.99
N ASN A 481 33.69 8.81 -7.94
CA ASN A 481 32.89 8.06 -6.97
C ASN A 481 32.00 6.97 -7.56
N GLY A 482 32.38 6.43 -8.73
CA GLY A 482 31.65 5.36 -9.39
C GLY A 482 30.44 5.83 -10.18
N ILE A 483 30.17 7.13 -10.28
CA ILE A 483 28.94 7.65 -10.90
C ILE A 483 28.93 7.34 -12.40
N VAL A 484 27.82 6.78 -12.88
CA VAL A 484 27.59 6.55 -14.31
C VAL A 484 26.20 7.04 -14.69
N ILE A 485 26.14 8.00 -15.61
CA ILE A 485 24.91 8.57 -16.14
C ILE A 485 25.04 8.58 -17.66
N ASP A 486 24.01 8.07 -18.34
CA ASP A 486 23.89 8.14 -19.79
C ASP A 486 22.41 8.10 -20.19
N ALA A 487 22.12 8.15 -21.48
CA ALA A 487 20.76 8.27 -21.98
C ALA A 487 20.49 7.42 -23.24
N MET A 488 19.32 6.77 -23.27
CA MET A 488 18.83 6.00 -24.39
C MET A 488 17.58 6.63 -24.98
N LYS A 489 17.56 6.91 -26.28
CA LYS A 489 16.36 7.35 -26.98
C LYS A 489 15.46 6.17 -27.29
N LEU A 490 14.17 6.27 -26.95
CA LEU A 490 13.17 5.23 -27.24
C LEU A 490 12.50 5.37 -28.61
N ALA A 491 12.98 6.31 -29.44
CA ALA A 491 12.43 6.53 -30.77
C ALA A 491 12.42 5.22 -31.58
N ASN A 492 11.25 4.89 -32.15
CA ASN A 492 10.97 3.65 -32.91
C ASN A 492 10.79 2.37 -32.08
N MET A 493 10.71 2.47 -30.76
CA MET A 493 10.32 1.34 -29.91
C MET A 493 8.82 1.04 -30.06
N VAL A 494 8.46 -0.24 -29.91
CA VAL A 494 7.06 -0.67 -29.86
C VAL A 494 6.59 -0.60 -28.40
N GLY A 495 5.29 -0.39 -28.18
CA GLY A 495 4.72 -0.43 -26.84
C GLY A 495 4.84 -1.83 -26.22
N GLY A 496 5.35 -1.92 -25.00
CA GLY A 496 5.62 -3.20 -24.33
C GLY A 496 6.46 -3.06 -23.06
N THR A 497 6.79 -4.20 -22.46
CA THR A 497 7.69 -4.28 -21.30
C THR A 497 9.04 -4.82 -21.74
N TYR A 498 10.09 -4.16 -21.30
CA TYR A 498 11.50 -4.44 -21.60
C TYR A 498 12.31 -4.40 -20.31
N GLU A 499 13.61 -4.64 -20.41
CA GLU A 499 14.55 -4.56 -19.31
C GLU A 499 15.77 -3.74 -19.71
N ILE A 500 16.27 -2.90 -18.81
CA ILE A 500 17.58 -2.27 -18.92
C ILE A 500 18.55 -3.09 -18.08
N ARG A 501 19.57 -3.67 -18.72
CA ARG A 501 20.64 -4.41 -18.06
C ARG A 501 21.91 -3.57 -18.04
N ALA A 502 22.48 -3.36 -16.86
CA ALA A 502 23.78 -2.72 -16.68
C ALA A 502 24.85 -3.76 -16.34
N ARG A 503 25.99 -3.75 -17.04
CA ARG A 503 27.16 -4.59 -16.74
C ARG A 503 28.37 -3.72 -16.47
N LEU A 504 28.99 -3.91 -15.31
CA LEU A 504 30.29 -3.35 -14.99
C LEU A 504 31.38 -4.24 -15.58
N LEU A 505 32.20 -3.69 -16.45
CA LEU A 505 33.29 -4.40 -17.11
C LEU A 505 34.62 -4.13 -16.41
N SER A 506 35.50 -5.14 -16.45
CA SER A 506 36.89 -4.99 -16.05
C SER A 506 37.59 -3.89 -16.88
N PRO A 507 38.72 -3.32 -16.37
CA PRO A 507 39.56 -2.43 -17.16
C PRO A 507 39.97 -3.04 -18.51
N PRO A 508 40.39 -2.23 -19.50
CA PRO A 508 40.69 -2.71 -20.84
C PRO A 508 41.80 -3.78 -20.84
N GLY A 509 41.49 -4.95 -21.39
CA GLY A 509 42.40 -6.09 -21.60
C GLY A 509 41.98 -6.87 -22.85
N GLU A 510 42.62 -8.01 -23.17
CA GLU A 510 42.30 -8.80 -24.38
C GLU A 510 40.83 -9.26 -24.42
N THR A 511 40.21 -9.49 -23.26
CA THR A 511 38.77 -9.81 -23.13
C THR A 511 38.20 -9.14 -21.87
N PRO A 512 37.34 -8.11 -21.99
CA PRO A 512 36.72 -7.50 -20.82
C PRO A 512 35.73 -8.47 -20.16
N GLU A 513 35.91 -8.71 -18.87
CA GLU A 513 35.03 -9.58 -18.07
C GLU A 513 33.93 -8.76 -17.38
N THR A 514 32.74 -9.36 -17.21
CA THR A 514 31.66 -8.73 -16.44
C THR A 514 31.89 -8.98 -14.95
N LEU A 515 32.15 -7.91 -14.20
CA LEU A 515 32.39 -7.94 -12.75
C LEU A 515 31.10 -7.93 -11.94
N SER A 516 30.08 -7.21 -12.42
CA SER A 516 28.79 -7.07 -11.76
C SER A 516 27.71 -6.78 -12.78
N GLU A 517 26.51 -7.28 -12.53
CA GLU A 517 25.33 -7.05 -13.37
C GLU A 517 24.13 -6.63 -12.51
N ARG A 518 23.33 -5.70 -13.05
CA ARG A 518 22.05 -5.25 -12.50
C ARG A 518 21.04 -5.12 -13.61
N SER A 519 19.77 -5.17 -13.27
CA SER A 519 18.71 -4.97 -14.26
C SER A 519 17.51 -4.25 -13.66
N ALA A 520 16.84 -3.45 -14.47
CA ALA A 520 15.66 -2.70 -14.09
C ALA A 520 14.57 -2.84 -15.17
N PRO A 521 13.32 -3.14 -14.79
CA PRO A 521 12.22 -3.23 -15.73
C PRO A 521 11.88 -1.84 -16.26
N ILE A 522 11.50 -1.77 -17.53
CA ILE A 522 10.99 -0.56 -18.19
C ILE A 522 9.74 -0.90 -19.00
N THR A 523 8.70 -0.07 -18.87
CA THR A 523 7.49 -0.18 -19.69
C THR A 523 7.43 1.00 -20.64
N ILE A 524 7.33 0.72 -21.94
CA ILE A 524 7.18 1.72 -22.99
C ILE A 524 5.72 1.73 -23.41
N SER A 525 5.05 2.86 -23.18
CA SER A 525 3.68 3.12 -23.59
C SER A 525 3.65 3.54 -25.06
N PRO A 526 2.70 3.03 -25.88
CA PRO A 526 2.53 3.46 -27.27
C PRO A 526 1.94 4.88 -27.39
N ARG A 527 1.59 5.52 -26.26
CA ARG A 527 1.12 6.91 -26.24
C ARG A 527 2.30 7.86 -26.49
N SER A 528 2.00 9.08 -26.94
CA SER A 528 2.99 10.16 -27.13
C SER A 528 3.14 11.08 -25.91
N PHE A 529 2.40 10.84 -24.83
CA PHE A 529 2.48 11.64 -23.60
C PHE A 529 2.27 10.78 -22.34
N ALA A 530 3.11 11.01 -21.34
CA ALA A 530 2.98 10.47 -19.98
C ALA A 530 2.96 11.62 -18.96
N THR A 531 2.09 11.50 -17.96
CA THR A 531 1.97 12.50 -16.90
C THR A 531 3.14 12.36 -15.93
N ARG A 532 3.98 13.40 -15.86
CA ARG A 532 5.08 13.53 -14.89
C ARG A 532 4.61 14.28 -13.64
N PRO A 533 5.25 14.15 -12.48
CA PRO A 533 4.87 14.86 -11.27
C PRO A 533 4.73 16.38 -11.46
N GLY A 534 3.67 16.94 -10.86
CA GLY A 534 3.39 18.37 -10.85
C GLY A 534 4.22 19.15 -9.84
N PHE A 535 4.56 18.49 -8.75
CA PHE A 535 5.38 18.99 -7.66
C PHE A 535 6.05 17.80 -6.97
N VAL A 536 7.34 17.94 -6.68
CA VAL A 536 8.13 16.93 -5.96
C VAL A 536 8.61 17.53 -4.65
N TYR A 537 8.19 16.94 -3.54
CA TYR A 537 8.74 17.24 -2.23
C TYR A 537 9.89 16.28 -1.94
N ARG A 538 11.08 16.84 -1.69
CA ARG A 538 12.30 16.07 -1.37
C ARG A 538 12.70 16.34 0.06
N ARG A 539 12.64 15.30 0.88
CA ARG A 539 13.26 15.26 2.20
C ARG A 539 14.53 14.44 2.10
N GLY A 540 15.52 14.73 2.94
CA GLY A 540 16.71 13.91 3.06
C GLY A 540 17.46 14.25 4.34
N PHE A 541 18.58 13.58 4.54
CA PHE A 541 19.53 13.91 5.59
C PHE A 541 20.90 14.16 4.96
N ASP A 542 21.74 14.95 5.62
CA ASP A 542 23.11 15.17 5.17
C ASP A 542 23.99 14.03 5.68
N SER A 543 24.43 13.13 4.78
CA SER A 543 25.31 12.01 5.16
C SER A 543 26.69 12.45 5.62
N ARG A 544 27.07 13.71 5.40
CA ARG A 544 28.34 14.30 5.85
C ARG A 544 28.39 14.60 7.34
N LEU A 545 27.25 14.55 8.04
CA LEU A 545 27.22 14.80 9.47
C LEU A 545 28.14 13.78 10.17
N PRO A 546 29.26 14.24 10.78
CA PRO A 546 30.29 13.31 11.25
C PRO A 546 29.72 12.31 12.26
N GLY A 547 29.96 11.02 11.99
CA GLY A 547 29.51 9.90 12.82
C GLY A 547 28.03 9.50 12.68
N LEU A 548 27.20 10.26 11.95
CA LEU A 548 25.77 9.95 11.82
C LEU A 548 25.55 8.59 11.14
N LEU A 549 26.11 8.37 9.95
CA LEU A 549 25.94 7.12 9.20
C LEU A 549 26.49 5.91 9.97
N SER A 550 27.70 6.01 10.51
CA SER A 550 28.34 4.92 11.25
C SER A 550 27.54 4.55 12.51
N ALA A 551 26.90 5.52 13.16
CA ALA A 551 25.99 5.24 14.28
C ALA A 551 24.67 4.60 13.85
N MET A 552 24.04 5.06 12.76
CA MET A 552 22.83 4.43 12.22
C MET A 552 23.13 2.98 11.79
N ARG A 553 24.30 2.72 11.20
CA ARG A 553 24.79 1.37 10.91
C ARG A 553 24.95 0.56 12.19
N GLY A 554 25.57 1.14 13.23
CA GLY A 554 25.72 0.52 14.54
C GLY A 554 24.38 0.15 15.20
N GLU A 555 23.36 1.00 15.06
CA GLU A 555 22.00 0.74 15.54
C GLU A 555 21.41 -0.50 14.88
N GLN A 556 21.47 -0.53 13.56
CA GLN A 556 20.90 -1.59 12.75
C GLN A 556 21.61 -2.93 13.02
N LEU A 557 22.94 -2.94 13.09
CA LEU A 557 23.73 -4.13 13.42
C LEU A 557 23.43 -4.63 14.84
N SER A 558 23.21 -3.73 15.81
CA SER A 558 22.82 -4.11 17.17
C SER A 558 21.44 -4.76 17.21
N LYS A 559 20.46 -4.24 16.46
CA LYS A 559 19.13 -4.85 16.30
C LYS A 559 19.19 -6.24 15.63
N LEU A 560 20.15 -6.44 14.74
CA LEU A 560 20.45 -7.73 14.11
C LEU A 560 21.25 -8.69 15.01
N GLY A 561 21.63 -8.28 16.23
CA GLY A 561 22.44 -9.08 17.14
C GLY A 561 23.92 -9.20 16.75
N ARG A 562 24.39 -8.45 15.74
CA ARG A 562 25.78 -8.42 15.28
C ARG A 562 26.59 -7.44 16.13
N PHE A 563 26.69 -7.73 17.43
CA PHE A 563 27.19 -6.79 18.44
C PHE A 563 28.63 -6.32 18.23
N GLU A 564 29.52 -7.20 17.76
CA GLU A 564 30.92 -6.81 17.48
C GLU A 564 31.02 -5.80 16.33
N GLU A 565 30.26 -6.02 15.25
CA GLU A 565 30.23 -5.09 14.12
C GLU A 565 29.53 -3.78 14.50
N ALA A 566 28.48 -3.86 15.32
CA ALA A 566 27.82 -2.70 15.89
C ALA A 566 28.78 -1.87 16.75
N ARG A 567 29.60 -2.53 17.59
CA ARG A 567 30.63 -1.89 18.42
C ARG A 567 31.60 -1.09 17.55
N LEU A 568 32.21 -1.73 16.56
CA LEU A 568 33.16 -1.10 15.64
C LEU A 568 32.55 0.10 14.92
N ALA A 569 31.29 -0.02 14.46
CA ALA A 569 30.60 1.07 13.79
C ALA A 569 30.31 2.27 14.71
N LEU A 570 30.00 2.02 15.99
CA LEU A 570 29.77 3.07 16.98
C LEU A 570 31.07 3.72 17.46
N GLU A 571 32.16 2.95 17.60
CA GLU A 571 33.50 3.47 17.85
C GLU A 571 33.94 4.42 16.72
N GLU A 572 33.70 4.03 15.46
CA GLU A 572 33.94 4.89 14.29
C GLU A 572 33.09 6.18 14.36
N ALA A 573 31.82 6.08 14.77
CA ALA A 573 30.95 7.24 14.94
C ALA A 573 31.47 8.20 16.01
N ILE A 574 31.92 7.69 17.14
CA ILE A 574 32.48 8.47 18.26
C ILE A 574 33.83 9.08 17.87
N ALA A 575 34.65 8.37 17.10
CA ALA A 575 35.90 8.90 16.59
C ALA A 575 35.67 10.07 15.63
N ALA A 576 34.67 9.96 14.75
CA ALA A 576 34.29 11.03 13.83
C ALA A 576 33.65 12.23 14.54
N ASN A 577 32.85 11.98 15.59
CA ASN A 577 32.23 13.00 16.40
C ASN A 577 32.19 12.59 17.88
N PRO A 578 33.19 13.00 18.68
CA PRO A 578 33.26 12.64 20.10
C PRO A 578 32.08 13.16 20.92
N GLY A 579 31.38 14.20 20.45
CA GLY A 579 30.18 14.77 21.09
C GLY A 579 28.87 14.13 20.65
N TYR A 580 28.90 13.11 19.78
CA TYR A 580 27.68 12.45 19.31
C TYR A 580 27.12 11.47 20.35
N VAL A 581 26.33 12.04 21.28
CA VAL A 581 25.75 11.36 22.44
C VAL A 581 25.01 10.06 22.08
N PRO A 582 24.15 10.00 21.03
CA PRO A 582 23.46 8.77 20.68
C PRO A 582 24.40 7.58 20.45
N ALA A 583 25.53 7.77 19.76
CA ALA A 583 26.49 6.70 19.52
C ALA A 583 27.14 6.18 20.81
N ARG A 584 27.48 7.08 21.74
CA ARG A 584 28.02 6.71 23.06
C ARG A 584 27.02 5.93 23.91
N VAL A 585 25.78 6.38 23.96
CA VAL A 585 24.69 5.70 24.68
C VAL A 585 24.44 4.30 24.13
N MET A 586 24.43 4.16 22.81
CA MET A 586 24.24 2.86 22.17
C MET A 586 25.42 1.93 22.40
N LEU A 587 26.66 2.43 22.33
CA LEU A 587 27.85 1.64 22.61
C LEU A 587 27.90 1.21 24.07
N ALA A 588 27.57 2.11 25.00
CA ALA A 588 27.43 1.80 26.42
C ALA A 588 26.34 0.73 26.67
N THR A 589 25.24 0.76 25.91
CA THR A 589 24.20 -0.29 25.98
C THR A 589 24.73 -1.66 25.55
N ILE A 590 25.62 -1.72 24.55
CA ILE A 590 26.28 -2.96 24.14
C ILE A 590 27.19 -3.47 25.28
N TYR A 591 27.98 -2.60 25.89
CA TYR A 591 28.84 -2.97 27.03
C TYR A 591 28.05 -3.42 28.26
N LEU A 592 26.94 -2.76 28.59
CA LEU A 592 26.02 -3.20 29.65
C LEU A 592 25.51 -4.62 29.44
N ARG A 593 25.14 -4.97 28.20
CA ARG A 593 24.71 -6.34 27.85
C ARG A 593 25.84 -7.36 27.97
N ALA A 594 27.08 -6.93 27.71
CA ALA A 594 28.28 -7.75 27.90
C ALA A 594 28.72 -7.85 29.38
N GLY A 595 28.12 -7.08 30.29
CA GLY A 595 28.52 -7.00 31.69
C GLY A 595 29.74 -6.12 31.96
N ASP A 596 30.17 -5.31 30.97
CA ASP A 596 31.34 -4.44 31.09
C ASP A 596 30.94 -3.07 31.66
N ALA A 597 30.91 -2.99 32.99
CA ALA A 597 30.55 -1.78 33.71
C ALA A 597 31.58 -0.66 33.52
N ASP A 598 32.87 -1.00 33.41
CA ASP A 598 33.94 -0.01 33.35
C ASP A 598 33.89 0.77 32.03
N GLN A 599 33.75 0.07 30.89
CA GLN A 599 33.59 0.72 29.58
C GLN A 599 32.30 1.53 29.49
N THR A 600 31.20 1.04 30.09
CA THR A 600 29.94 1.78 30.17
C THR A 600 30.13 3.13 30.86
N LEU A 601 30.75 3.13 32.04
CA LEU A 601 30.97 4.33 32.84
C LEU A 601 31.97 5.29 32.19
N GLU A 602 33.01 4.76 31.53
CA GLU A 602 33.98 5.55 30.77
C GLU A 602 33.31 6.36 29.64
N LEU A 603 32.35 5.77 28.95
CA LEU A 603 31.63 6.43 27.86
C LEU A 603 30.64 7.50 28.34
N LEU A 604 29.93 7.22 29.43
CA LEU A 604 28.76 8.02 29.87
C LEU A 604 29.06 9.03 30.97
N ALA A 605 29.97 8.74 31.90
CA ALA A 605 30.25 9.67 33.02
C ALA A 605 30.69 11.08 32.55
N PRO A 606 31.52 11.24 31.50
CA PRO A 606 31.86 12.56 30.98
C PRO A 606 30.65 13.33 30.41
N LEU A 607 29.60 12.63 30.00
CA LEU A 607 28.39 13.27 29.46
C LEU A 607 27.49 13.84 30.55
N GLU A 608 27.59 13.36 31.79
CA GLU A 608 26.75 13.87 32.89
C GLU A 608 27.02 15.36 33.16
N GLU A 609 28.26 15.82 33.04
CA GLU A 609 28.60 17.24 33.26
C GLU A 609 27.92 18.16 32.25
N VAL A 610 27.76 17.68 31.01
CA VAL A 610 27.20 18.46 29.89
C VAL A 610 25.69 18.26 29.78
N LEU A 611 25.21 17.07 30.12
CA LEU A 611 23.83 16.62 29.98
C LEU A 611 23.31 16.05 31.31
N PRO A 612 23.27 16.84 32.39
CA PRO A 612 22.97 16.33 33.72
C PRO A 612 21.58 15.71 33.81
N ASN A 613 20.61 16.15 33.01
CA ASN A 613 19.24 15.66 33.07
C ASN A 613 18.84 14.83 31.85
N GLU A 614 19.82 14.33 31.09
CA GLU A 614 19.54 13.43 29.98
C GLU A 614 19.30 12.02 30.48
N TYR A 615 18.07 11.53 30.32
CA TYR A 615 17.63 10.25 30.89
C TYR A 615 18.51 9.08 30.45
N ASP A 616 18.87 9.01 29.17
CA ASP A 616 19.64 7.88 28.62
C ASP A 616 21.07 7.85 29.17
N VAL A 617 21.64 9.02 29.48
CA VAL A 617 22.95 9.14 30.15
C VAL A 617 22.82 8.73 31.62
N ILE A 618 21.87 9.32 32.36
CA ILE A 618 21.70 9.08 33.80
C ILE A 618 21.30 7.63 34.11
N SER A 619 20.36 7.07 33.35
CA SER A 619 19.97 5.67 33.49
C SER A 619 21.10 4.73 33.08
N GLY A 620 21.85 5.02 32.02
CA GLY A 620 23.01 4.24 31.61
C GLY A 620 24.12 4.22 32.66
N ILE A 621 24.40 5.36 33.31
CA ILE A 621 25.35 5.43 34.45
C ILE A 621 24.83 4.59 35.62
N GLY A 622 23.56 4.74 36.00
CA GLY A 622 22.95 3.95 37.08
C GLY A 622 23.00 2.45 36.82
N LEU A 623 22.71 2.02 35.58
CA LEU A 623 22.85 0.62 35.16
C LEU A 623 24.30 0.16 35.19
N GLY A 624 25.25 1.00 34.77
CA GLY A 624 26.69 0.69 34.83
C GLY A 624 27.16 0.49 36.28
N ARG A 625 26.74 1.37 37.20
CA ARG A 625 27.01 1.24 38.64
C ARG A 625 26.40 -0.03 39.23
N TYR A 626 25.19 -0.38 38.81
CA TYR A 626 24.52 -1.63 39.20
C TYR A 626 25.34 -2.86 38.76
N VAL A 627 25.75 -2.93 37.49
CA VAL A 627 26.58 -4.04 36.96
C VAL A 627 27.93 -4.11 37.69
N LYS A 628 28.49 -2.97 38.10
CA LYS A 628 29.72 -2.89 38.91
C LYS A 628 29.55 -3.36 40.36
N GLY A 629 28.32 -3.51 40.84
CA GLY A 629 28.00 -3.83 42.24
C GLY A 629 28.00 -2.62 43.18
N GLU A 630 28.03 -1.40 42.65
CA GLU A 630 27.95 -0.17 43.42
C GLU A 630 26.48 0.22 43.67
N TYR A 631 25.78 -0.62 44.44
CA TYR A 631 24.32 -0.55 44.58
C TYR A 631 23.81 0.78 45.18
N GLU A 632 24.56 1.42 46.08
CA GLU A 632 24.19 2.71 46.67
C GLU A 632 24.13 3.80 45.58
N ASN A 633 25.21 3.93 44.79
CA ASN A 633 25.26 4.84 43.66
C ASN A 633 24.20 4.48 42.60
N ALA A 634 24.01 3.18 42.33
CA ALA A 634 23.01 2.72 41.38
C ALA A 634 21.60 3.20 41.77
N VAL A 635 21.22 3.09 43.05
CA VAL A 635 19.94 3.59 43.55
C VAL A 635 19.79 5.09 43.29
N ASP A 636 20.80 5.90 43.62
CA ASP A 636 20.74 7.36 43.45
C ASP A 636 20.51 7.76 41.98
N TYR A 637 21.27 7.15 41.06
CA TYR A 637 21.15 7.43 39.62
C TYR A 637 19.85 6.89 39.02
N LEU A 638 19.43 5.67 39.37
CA LEU A 638 18.22 5.06 38.81
C LEU A 638 16.94 5.71 39.36
N GLU A 639 16.94 6.16 40.62
CA GLU A 639 15.86 6.99 41.17
C GLU A 639 15.76 8.33 40.45
N ARG A 640 16.90 8.99 40.22
CA ARG A 640 16.92 10.22 39.42
C ARG A 640 16.41 9.96 38.00
N ALA A 641 16.85 8.91 37.32
CA ALA A 641 16.34 8.54 36.00
C ALA A 641 14.81 8.37 36.00
N ARG A 642 14.26 7.69 37.02
CA ARG A 642 12.82 7.51 37.21
C ARG A 642 12.04 8.83 37.38
N THR A 643 12.68 9.89 37.87
CA THR A 643 12.05 11.24 37.93
C THR A 643 12.06 11.99 36.61
N LEU A 644 12.97 11.65 35.69
CA LEU A 644 13.15 12.36 34.42
C LEU A 644 12.16 11.89 33.34
N ARG A 645 11.96 10.58 33.22
CA ARG A 645 11.01 9.96 32.28
C ARG A 645 10.42 8.68 32.91
N PRO A 646 9.26 8.19 32.42
CA PRO A 646 8.75 6.88 32.80
C PRO A 646 9.84 5.80 32.60
N PRO A 647 10.24 5.07 33.67
CA PRO A 647 11.35 4.13 33.59
C PRO A 647 10.97 2.86 32.82
N THR A 648 11.96 2.21 32.23
CA THR A 648 11.78 0.90 31.58
C THR A 648 11.80 -0.24 32.62
N PRO A 649 11.26 -1.43 32.29
CA PRO A 649 11.40 -2.61 33.15
C PRO A 649 12.85 -2.92 33.51
N LEU A 650 13.79 -2.72 32.57
CA LEU A 650 15.23 -2.89 32.83
C LEU A 650 15.74 -1.99 33.96
N VAL A 651 15.40 -0.69 33.92
CA VAL A 651 15.79 0.30 34.96
C VAL A 651 15.13 -0.04 36.30
N LEU A 652 13.84 -0.39 36.29
CA LEU A 652 13.12 -0.77 37.52
C LEU A 652 13.69 -2.04 38.14
N ASN A 653 14.02 -3.05 37.34
CA ASN A 653 14.59 -4.30 37.85
C ASN A 653 15.97 -4.08 38.47
N ALA A 654 16.82 -3.29 37.83
CA ALA A 654 18.13 -2.94 38.38
C ALA A 654 18.01 -2.13 39.68
N LEU A 655 17.06 -1.20 39.74
CA LEU A 655 16.78 -0.42 40.94
C LEU A 655 16.26 -1.30 42.09
N ALA A 656 15.34 -2.22 41.78
CA ALA A 656 14.79 -3.15 42.75
C ALA A 656 15.85 -4.13 43.30
N ASP A 657 16.69 -4.72 42.43
CA ASP A 657 17.79 -5.58 42.89
C ASP A 657 18.80 -4.76 43.71
N SER A 658 19.10 -3.52 43.31
CA SER A 658 19.97 -2.64 44.10
C SER A 658 19.41 -2.38 45.50
N TYR A 659 18.11 -2.09 45.62
CA TYR A 659 17.45 -1.96 46.93
C TYR A 659 17.50 -3.24 47.75
N GLU A 660 17.31 -4.39 47.10
CA GLU A 660 17.37 -5.70 47.77
C GLU A 660 18.78 -5.98 48.31
N ARG A 661 19.82 -5.73 47.50
CA ARG A 661 21.24 -5.91 47.86
C ARG A 661 21.65 -5.02 49.03
N LEU A 662 21.01 -3.86 49.19
CA LEU A 662 21.19 -2.94 50.32
C LEU A 662 20.29 -3.28 51.53
N GLY A 663 19.49 -4.35 51.46
CA GLY A 663 18.61 -4.80 52.53
C GLY A 663 17.30 -4.01 52.66
N ASN A 664 16.98 -3.13 51.71
CA ASN A 664 15.73 -2.38 51.69
C ASN A 664 14.62 -3.18 50.99
N ILE A 665 14.20 -4.26 51.65
CA ILE A 665 13.29 -5.27 51.08
C ILE A 665 11.92 -4.70 50.70
N ASP A 666 11.39 -3.75 51.48
CA ASP A 666 10.08 -3.17 51.20
C ASP A 666 10.09 -2.32 49.92
N LYS A 667 11.12 -1.49 49.73
CA LYS A 667 11.28 -0.73 48.48
C LYS A 667 11.54 -1.65 47.28
N ALA A 668 12.36 -2.68 47.45
CA ALA A 668 12.62 -3.65 46.38
C ALA A 668 11.32 -4.28 45.87
N ARG A 669 10.43 -4.67 46.79
CA ARG A 669 9.11 -5.25 46.45
C ARG A 669 8.23 -4.26 45.68
N GLU A 670 8.10 -3.02 46.15
CA GLU A 670 7.33 -1.97 45.48
C GLU A 670 7.81 -1.75 44.03
N VAL A 671 9.12 -1.66 43.84
CA VAL A 671 9.71 -1.39 42.52
C VAL A 671 9.55 -2.59 41.58
N TYR A 672 9.70 -3.83 42.07
CA TYR A 672 9.44 -5.03 41.29
C TYR A 672 7.97 -5.17 40.89
N GLU A 673 7.02 -4.88 41.79
CA GLU A 673 5.59 -4.85 41.47
C GLU A 673 5.32 -3.82 40.36
N ARG A 674 5.94 -2.65 40.44
CA ARG A 674 5.80 -1.63 39.39
C ARG A 674 6.38 -2.09 38.06
N SER A 675 7.50 -2.81 38.06
CA SER A 675 8.06 -3.42 36.84
C SER A 675 7.08 -4.41 36.22
N LEU A 676 6.46 -5.26 37.03
CA LEU A 676 5.46 -6.24 36.56
C LEU A 676 4.16 -5.61 36.05
N LEU A 677 3.83 -4.40 36.50
CA LEU A 677 2.73 -3.63 35.92
C LEU A 677 3.05 -3.11 34.51
N LEU A 678 4.33 -2.90 34.19
CA LEU A 678 4.77 -2.47 32.85
C LEU A 678 4.99 -3.67 31.92
N ASP A 679 5.52 -4.77 32.45
CA ASP A 679 5.70 -6.02 31.73
C ASP A 679 5.43 -7.21 32.68
N SER A 680 4.27 -7.84 32.50
CA SER A 680 3.83 -8.95 33.34
C SER A 680 4.56 -10.27 33.04
N ASP A 681 5.28 -10.39 31.92
CA ASP A 681 5.90 -11.65 31.48
C ASP A 681 7.34 -11.86 32.03
N GLN A 682 7.70 -11.11 33.07
CA GLN A 682 9.02 -11.22 33.70
C GLN A 682 9.04 -12.35 34.73
N GLY A 683 9.23 -13.60 34.28
CA GLY A 683 9.25 -14.80 35.14
C GLY A 683 10.23 -14.71 36.31
N ALA A 684 11.46 -14.24 36.05
CA ALA A 684 12.49 -14.06 37.08
C ALA A 684 12.08 -13.04 38.16
N VAL A 685 11.40 -11.95 37.76
CA VAL A 685 10.92 -10.92 38.69
C VAL A 685 9.80 -11.48 39.58
N ARG A 686 8.86 -12.26 39.01
CA ARG A 686 7.79 -12.93 39.79
C ARG A 686 8.35 -13.88 40.84
N GLU A 687 9.33 -14.70 40.46
CA GLU A 687 10.01 -15.63 41.39
C GLU A 687 10.74 -14.88 42.51
N ARG A 688 11.43 -13.78 42.15
CA ARG A 688 12.12 -12.94 43.12
C ARG A 688 11.15 -12.30 44.11
N LEU A 689 10.03 -11.77 43.63
CA LEU A 689 8.99 -11.17 44.47
C LEU A 689 8.39 -12.18 45.46
N ALA A 690 8.13 -13.40 45.00
CA ALA A 690 7.62 -14.48 45.86
C ALA A 690 8.60 -14.83 46.98
N THR A 691 9.91 -14.86 46.68
CA THR A 691 10.98 -15.12 47.66
C THR A 691 11.06 -14.00 48.70
N LEU A 692 10.94 -12.74 48.29
CA LEU A 692 10.94 -11.59 49.19
C LEU A 692 9.69 -11.57 50.09
N GLY A 693 8.54 -12.02 49.59
CA GLY A 693 7.30 -12.17 50.37
C GLY A 693 7.37 -13.27 51.44
N ALA A 694 8.01 -14.41 51.14
CA ALA A 694 8.18 -15.51 52.10
C ALA A 694 9.16 -15.18 53.24
N SER A 695 10.09 -14.26 53.00
CA SER A 695 11.14 -13.86 53.97
C SER A 695 10.64 -12.84 55.01
N GLY A 696 9.58 -12.08 54.70
CA GLY A 696 8.97 -11.08 55.60
C GLY A 696 7.99 -11.63 56.64
N VAL A 697 7.69 -12.93 56.64
CA VAL A 697 6.73 -13.58 57.58
C VAL A 697 7.43 -14.18 58.81
N LYS A 698 8.73 -13.94 59.00
CA LYS A 698 9.47 -14.31 60.22
C LYS A 698 9.92 -13.06 60.97
N ASN A 699 8.99 -12.46 61.72
CA ASN A 699 9.30 -11.70 62.95
C ASN A 699 8.06 -11.67 63.84
#